data_AF-A0A8P4KJT8-F1
#
_entry.id   AF-A0A8P4KJT8-F1
#
_cell.length_a   1.000
_cell.length_b   1.000
_cell.length_c   1.000
_cell.angle_alpha   90.00
_cell.angle_beta   90.00
_cell.angle_gamma   90.00
#
_symmetry.space_group_name_H-M   'P 1'
#
loop_
_entity.id
_entity.type
_entity.pdbx_description
1 polymer ?
#
loop_
_entity_poly.entity_id
_entity_poly.type
_entity_poly.pdbx_seq_one_letter_code
_entity_poly.pdbx_strand_id
1 'polypeptide(L)'
;MIDSNRHTHTHTHTHSNCVSVFCRLRSAYPHSDRSKNAGFVWSPPVGQEELHQGLGVSVKVTIISEHFREPLTFTCDGSSTVDLLIYQTLCYAQDDLDHMDVDHYLLKVCGHDEFLNNTFNANFHTTPQSHCCTAPVQEAGLVTNVLSFNVYAAHRIPITWAASYEGFFLSCSLSHGGAELCAPQHTSKQSVSKYLFHLVVWDQRVCFPVQINQLPRESQLTVTLYASSLPPPGGTEEKGKQRRSIEALGWVDFPTSSFEVRFSTPPSAEFCPQYDFSRLDTISQIQLQDVLHKKAVFWLTVEDKRLLWEKKAFCQAESAALPLVLASAPCWQWACLPDIYALLRQWACLGHLDALGLLHASFPDQELRRTAVQWMDSISDPELLDFLPQLVQAVKYECYLDSSLVRFLLRRAIGDIRIAHYLFWLLKDNLQDSQFSARYQHLLAALLCCVGRGLREEFDRQCWLVSVLATVAHKVRDSTPSNRQCVLRDGLEEMKQFFSVNSSCRLPLNPALLVTGINIQSCSFFNSNAVPLKLSFQNLDPLGDNINVIFKSGDDLRQDMLTLQVIRIMNKIWIQEGLDMRMVIFKCFSTGRGRGMVEMIPHADTLRKIQVEHGVTGSFKDRPLADWLQKHNPTDEQYDKAVENFIYSCAGCCVATYILGICDRHNDNIMLKTSGHMFHIDFGKFLGHAQMFGNIKRDRAPFVFTSDMAYVINGGDKPSSRFHDFVDLCCEAYNLIRKHTHLFLNLLGLMLSCGIPELSDLEDLKYVYDALRPHESEADATMYFTRLIESSLGSVATKLNFFIHNLAQMKFASSEDRPTLSFAPRVHTAKNKVLLCVFQAFVVKVERDGQQEALLVQRTFEEFQELHSKLRLMFPSTKLPSFPNRFVIGRSRGEATADRRKDELNGYVWHLIHAAPDVAQCDLVYTFFHPLPRDETPGTTTSKPLAWSPVVGRELGEVKLSISYKNDKLFIMVMHIRGLVSDGTDPDPYVKLYLLPDPQKTSKRKTKAARRTCNPTYNEMVVTSLPVCRDLDQRVIHLRVLGDGAFWENTLLGETFIPLKRLVPGQHWVDWHQLGAAGSDSAH
;
A
#
# COMPACT_ATOMS: atom_id res chain seq x y z
N MET A 1 16.52 -3.41 36.94
CA MET A 1 17.91 -3.73 37.38
C MET A 1 18.73 -3.92 36.12
N ILE A 2 19.68 -3.01 35.88
CA ILE A 2 20.52 -2.96 34.68
C ILE A 2 21.93 -3.26 35.16
N ASP A 3 22.49 -4.39 34.74
CA ASP A 3 23.87 -4.75 35.04
C ASP A 3 24.79 -4.00 34.07
N SER A 4 25.35 -2.91 34.57
CA SER A 4 26.35 -2.09 33.92
C SER A 4 27.72 -2.73 34.07
N ASN A 5 28.27 -3.35 33.03
CA ASN A 5 29.73 -3.53 32.88
C ASN A 5 30.13 -4.06 31.49
N ARG A 6 30.17 -3.17 30.49
CA ARG A 6 31.08 -3.28 29.34
C ARG A 6 31.45 -1.86 28.86
N HIS A 7 32.60 -1.37 29.30
CA HIS A 7 33.16 -0.08 28.89
C HIS A 7 34.21 -0.28 27.79
N THR A 8 33.98 0.33 26.62
CA THR A 8 35.01 0.75 25.67
C THR A 8 35.17 2.28 25.81
N HIS A 9 36.41 2.73 25.99
CA HIS A 9 36.78 4.08 26.43
C HIS A 9 36.54 5.24 25.41
N THR A 10 35.82 5.01 24.31
CA THR A 10 35.52 6.03 23.27
C THR A 10 34.24 6.84 23.52
N HIS A 11 33.46 6.52 24.57
CA HIS A 11 32.13 7.11 24.83
C HIS A 11 32.11 8.36 25.73
N THR A 12 33.24 8.80 26.29
CA THR A 12 33.25 9.85 27.32
C THR A 12 33.03 11.26 26.75
N HIS A 13 33.53 11.57 25.54
CA HIS A 13 33.32 12.88 24.92
C HIS A 13 31.90 13.08 24.33
N THR A 14 31.24 12.02 23.88
CA THR A 14 29.88 12.07 23.32
C THR A 14 28.81 12.22 24.40
N HIS A 15 29.01 11.66 25.59
CA HIS A 15 28.09 11.80 26.72
C HIS A 15 27.95 13.26 27.19
N SER A 16 29.05 14.02 27.23
CA SER A 16 29.09 15.44 27.60
C SER A 16 28.27 16.32 26.65
N ASN A 17 28.40 16.09 25.34
CA ASN A 17 27.68 16.87 24.33
C ASN A 17 26.17 16.61 24.34
N CYS A 18 25.74 15.36 24.56
CA CYS A 18 24.31 15.01 24.67
C CYS A 18 23.62 15.77 25.82
N VAL A 19 24.24 15.84 27.01
CA VAL A 19 23.70 16.58 28.17
C VAL A 19 23.49 18.07 27.85
N SER A 20 24.41 18.70 27.12
CA SER A 20 24.30 20.11 26.72
C SER A 20 23.14 20.38 25.74
N VAL A 21 22.84 19.42 24.84
CA VAL A 21 21.73 19.51 23.90
C VAL A 21 20.40 19.32 24.62
N PHE A 22 20.34 18.38 25.58
CA PHE A 22 19.15 18.17 26.41
C PHE A 22 18.81 19.39 27.25
N CYS A 23 19.79 20.02 27.89
CA CYS A 23 19.57 21.24 28.67
C CYS A 23 19.04 22.37 27.77
N ARG A 24 19.58 22.52 26.55
CA ARG A 24 19.12 23.50 25.57
C ARG A 24 17.68 23.23 25.10
N LEU A 25 17.34 21.98 24.74
CA LEU A 25 15.99 21.62 24.32
C LEU A 25 14.97 21.79 25.45
N ARG A 26 15.25 21.33 26.67
CA ARG A 26 14.34 21.50 27.82
C ARG A 26 14.17 22.97 28.23
N SER A 27 15.18 23.80 28.01
CA SER A 27 15.09 25.25 28.26
C SER A 27 14.26 25.96 27.18
N ALA A 28 14.35 25.51 25.92
CA ALA A 28 13.60 26.08 24.80
C ALA A 28 12.12 25.63 24.75
N TYR A 29 11.82 24.45 25.31
CA TYR A 29 10.49 23.84 25.35
C TYR A 29 10.14 23.40 26.79
N PRO A 30 9.72 24.34 27.66
CA PRO A 30 9.38 24.02 29.04
C PRO A 30 8.08 23.19 29.07
N HIS A 31 8.10 22.09 29.83
CA HIS A 31 6.90 21.26 30.07
C HIS A 31 5.72 22.00 30.73
N SER A 32 5.94 23.19 31.28
CA SER A 32 4.91 24.05 31.87
C SER A 32 4.22 24.98 30.86
N ASP A 33 4.76 25.11 29.65
CA ASP A 33 4.23 25.96 28.59
C ASP A 33 3.11 25.21 27.83
N ARG A 34 1.86 25.49 28.19
CA ARG A 34 0.67 24.84 27.60
C ARG A 34 0.50 25.14 26.12
N SER A 35 1.09 26.22 25.60
CA SER A 35 1.04 26.55 24.17
C SER A 35 1.92 25.62 23.31
N LYS A 36 2.95 25.02 23.92
CA LYS A 36 3.90 24.09 23.25
C LYS A 36 3.72 22.65 23.68
N ASN A 37 3.10 22.40 24.83
CA ASN A 37 2.84 21.06 25.37
C ASN A 37 1.49 21.06 26.10
N ALA A 38 0.42 20.96 25.33
CA ALA A 38 -0.95 20.96 25.87
C ALA A 38 -1.29 19.65 26.62
N GLY A 39 -0.55 18.57 26.36
CA GLY A 39 -0.81 17.25 26.97
C GLY A 39 -1.97 16.47 26.33
N PHE A 40 -2.58 16.99 25.25
CA PHE A 40 -3.71 16.38 24.55
C PHE A 40 -3.28 15.68 23.26
N VAL A 41 -4.03 14.66 22.86
CA VAL A 41 -3.96 14.09 21.51
C VAL A 41 -4.89 14.92 20.62
N TRP A 42 -4.32 15.72 19.73
CA TRP A 42 -5.12 16.56 18.83
C TRP A 42 -5.51 15.80 17.56
N SER A 43 -6.71 16.04 17.05
CA SER A 43 -7.09 15.61 15.71
C SER A 43 -6.29 16.32 14.63
N PRO A 44 -5.95 15.65 13.52
CA PRO A 44 -5.37 16.31 12.36
C PRO A 44 -6.28 17.45 11.88
N PRO A 45 -5.77 18.69 11.70
CA PRO A 45 -6.53 19.73 11.02
C PRO A 45 -6.66 19.39 9.52
N VAL A 46 -7.77 19.79 8.92
CA VAL A 46 -8.00 19.70 7.46
C VAL A 46 -7.14 20.77 6.77
N GLY A 47 -6.46 20.41 5.68
CA GLY A 47 -5.62 21.36 4.93
C GLY A 47 -6.44 22.46 4.26
N GLN A 48 -5.84 23.62 3.97
CA GLN A 48 -6.55 24.73 3.27
C GLN A 48 -7.14 24.31 1.92
N GLU A 49 -6.48 23.41 1.18
CA GLU A 49 -6.96 22.89 -0.11
C GLU A 49 -8.15 21.94 0.05
N GLU A 50 -8.18 21.13 1.11
CA GLU A 50 -9.30 20.23 1.45
C GLU A 50 -10.50 21.01 2.02
N LEU A 51 -10.28 22.18 2.64
CA LEU A 51 -11.35 23.06 3.12
C LEU A 51 -12.27 23.52 2.00
N HIS A 52 -11.74 23.70 0.78
CA HIS A 52 -12.54 24.07 -0.39
C HIS A 52 -13.53 22.98 -0.83
N GLN A 53 -13.24 21.71 -0.53
CA GLN A 53 -14.16 20.59 -0.78
C GLN A 53 -15.29 20.51 0.27
N GLY A 54 -15.10 21.10 1.45
CA GLY A 54 -16.09 21.16 2.52
C GLY A 54 -17.11 22.31 2.40
N LEU A 55 -16.85 23.30 1.55
CA LEU A 55 -17.75 24.44 1.32
C LEU A 55 -19.09 23.96 0.72
N GLY A 56 -20.20 24.22 1.42
CA GLY A 56 -21.54 23.80 1.01
C GLY A 56 -21.90 22.37 1.43
N VAL A 57 -21.01 21.66 2.13
CA VAL A 57 -21.32 20.36 2.74
C VAL A 57 -21.96 20.60 4.10
N SER A 58 -23.23 20.25 4.24
CA SER A 58 -23.97 20.34 5.51
C SER A 58 -23.61 19.16 6.41
N VAL A 59 -22.87 19.42 7.50
CA VAL A 59 -22.47 18.44 8.50
C VAL A 59 -23.42 18.49 9.70
N LYS A 60 -23.97 17.34 10.09
CA LYS A 60 -24.79 17.21 11.30
C LYS A 60 -23.89 16.84 12.47
N VAL A 61 -23.72 17.75 13.42
CA VAL A 61 -22.88 17.59 14.60
C VAL A 61 -23.76 17.35 15.82
N THR A 62 -23.45 16.33 16.61
CA THR A 62 -24.12 16.04 17.88
C THR A 62 -23.14 16.21 19.03
N ILE A 63 -23.45 17.10 19.96
CA ILE A 63 -22.61 17.42 21.11
C ILE A 63 -23.30 16.97 22.39
N ILE A 64 -22.53 16.26 23.21
CA ILE A 64 -22.95 15.74 24.51
C ILE A 64 -22.12 16.47 25.56
N SER A 65 -22.79 17.02 26.56
CA SER A 65 -22.15 17.64 27.72
C SER A 65 -22.99 17.38 28.95
N GLU A 66 -22.37 17.32 30.12
CA GLU A 66 -23.06 17.22 31.41
C GLU A 66 -24.02 18.39 31.68
N HIS A 67 -23.86 19.49 30.93
CA HIS A 67 -24.69 20.70 31.05
C HIS A 67 -26.04 20.55 30.32
N PHE A 68 -26.19 19.55 29.44
CA PHE A 68 -27.44 19.26 28.73
C PHE A 68 -28.01 17.92 29.16
N ARG A 69 -29.34 17.84 29.32
CA ARG A 69 -30.02 16.56 29.60
C ARG A 69 -30.16 15.66 28.38
N GLU A 70 -30.21 16.25 27.18
CA GLU A 70 -30.31 15.53 25.91
C GLU A 70 -29.18 15.99 24.97
N PRO A 71 -28.65 15.10 24.11
CA PRO A 71 -27.64 15.48 23.12
C PRO A 71 -28.12 16.62 22.23
N LEU A 72 -27.32 17.67 22.11
CA LEU A 72 -27.63 18.79 21.24
C LEU A 72 -27.15 18.45 19.83
N THR A 73 -28.09 18.39 18.87
CA THR A 73 -27.75 18.17 17.47
C THR A 73 -28.09 19.38 16.64
N PHE A 74 -27.10 19.91 15.93
CA PHE A 74 -27.30 20.98 14.96
C PHE A 74 -26.53 20.70 13.69
N THR A 75 -26.86 21.47 12.66
CA THR A 75 -26.21 21.38 11.36
C THR A 75 -25.29 22.57 11.19
N CYS A 76 -24.07 22.33 10.74
CA CYS A 76 -23.08 23.35 10.40
C CYS A 76 -22.53 23.10 9.00
N ASP A 77 -21.84 24.08 8.42
CA ASP A 77 -21.09 23.87 7.18
C ASP A 77 -19.80 23.08 7.49
N GLY A 78 -19.34 22.26 6.55
CA GLY A 78 -18.12 21.46 6.68
C GLY A 78 -16.85 22.30 6.86
N SER A 79 -16.89 23.59 6.54
CA SER A 79 -15.81 24.56 6.80
C SER A 79 -15.89 25.25 8.17
N SER A 80 -16.89 24.95 9.01
CA SER A 80 -17.07 25.59 10.32
C SER A 80 -15.90 25.30 11.26
N THR A 81 -15.34 26.33 11.89
CA THR A 81 -14.26 26.19 12.88
C THR A 81 -14.77 25.56 14.17
N VAL A 82 -13.88 24.95 14.96
CA VAL A 82 -14.24 24.35 16.25
C VAL A 82 -14.75 25.43 17.22
N ASP A 83 -14.22 26.66 17.14
CA ASP A 83 -14.72 27.83 17.89
C ASP A 83 -16.19 28.09 17.60
N LEU A 84 -16.58 28.07 16.33
CA LEU A 84 -17.98 28.28 15.93
C LEU A 84 -18.87 27.16 16.43
N LEU A 85 -18.39 25.90 16.43
CA LEU A 85 -19.14 24.78 16.98
C LEU A 85 -19.33 24.90 18.50
N ILE A 86 -18.29 25.31 19.23
CA ILE A 86 -18.35 25.55 20.68
C ILE A 86 -19.30 26.72 20.94
N TYR A 87 -19.14 27.84 20.24
CA TYR A 87 -19.98 29.02 20.40
C TYR A 87 -21.45 28.71 20.14
N GLN A 88 -21.75 28.01 19.03
CA GLN A 88 -23.11 27.58 18.72
C GLN A 88 -23.68 26.67 19.81
N THR A 89 -22.88 25.77 20.37
CA THR A 89 -23.28 24.91 21.49
C THR A 89 -23.58 25.71 22.75
N LEU A 90 -22.73 26.67 23.10
CA LEU A 90 -22.89 27.50 24.30
C LEU A 90 -24.11 28.43 24.18
N CYS A 91 -24.40 28.96 22.99
CA CYS A 91 -25.62 29.73 22.71
C CYS A 91 -26.91 28.93 22.95
N TYR A 92 -26.87 27.60 22.83
CA TYR A 92 -28.00 26.73 23.21
C TYR A 92 -28.02 26.38 24.70
N ALA A 93 -26.90 26.58 25.41
CA ALA A 93 -26.71 26.16 26.80
C ALA A 93 -26.95 27.25 27.83
N GLN A 94 -26.65 28.51 27.48
CA GLN A 94 -26.62 29.62 28.41
C GLN A 94 -27.36 30.84 27.85
N ASP A 95 -28.14 31.48 28.72
CA ASP A 95 -28.90 32.70 28.41
C ASP A 95 -28.05 33.99 28.48
N ASP A 96 -26.84 33.92 29.07
CA ASP A 96 -25.94 35.07 29.29
C ASP A 96 -24.55 34.80 28.69
N LEU A 97 -24.25 35.43 27.56
CA LEU A 97 -23.04 35.23 26.76
C LEU A 97 -21.93 36.26 27.07
N ASP A 98 -22.21 37.30 27.86
CA ASP A 98 -21.34 38.48 28.00
C ASP A 98 -20.05 38.22 28.81
N HIS A 99 -19.92 37.05 29.44
CA HIS A 99 -18.76 36.64 30.23
C HIS A 99 -18.18 35.26 29.83
N MET A 100 -18.62 34.70 28.70
CA MET A 100 -18.15 33.41 28.21
C MET A 100 -16.90 33.54 27.35
N ASP A 101 -15.83 32.87 27.78
CA ASP A 101 -14.60 32.76 27.00
C ASP A 101 -14.49 31.35 26.40
N VAL A 102 -14.51 31.29 25.06
CA VAL A 102 -14.51 30.06 24.25
C VAL A 102 -13.23 29.25 24.47
N ASP A 103 -12.12 29.92 24.83
CA ASP A 103 -10.81 29.29 25.08
C ASP A 103 -10.82 28.36 26.32
N HIS A 104 -11.87 28.41 27.16
CA HIS A 104 -12.04 27.49 28.29
C HIS A 104 -12.64 26.13 27.92
N TYR A 105 -13.13 25.96 26.69
CA TYR A 105 -13.80 24.75 26.24
C TYR A 105 -13.02 24.05 25.13
N LEU A 106 -13.06 22.73 25.11
CA LEU A 106 -12.50 21.89 24.04
C LEU A 106 -13.52 20.85 23.62
N LEU A 107 -13.59 20.55 22.32
CA LEU A 107 -14.39 19.44 21.82
C LEU A 107 -13.55 18.16 21.79
N LYS A 108 -14.04 17.12 22.47
CA LYS A 108 -13.46 15.77 22.47
C LYS A 108 -14.30 14.87 21.54
N VAL A 109 -13.64 14.02 20.75
CA VAL A 109 -14.30 13.03 19.92
C VAL A 109 -14.85 11.89 20.80
N CYS A 110 -16.15 11.63 20.77
CA CYS A 110 -16.76 10.54 21.54
C CYS A 110 -16.09 9.19 21.24
N GLY A 111 -15.75 8.43 22.27
CA GLY A 111 -15.10 7.13 22.12
C GLY A 111 -13.58 7.18 21.93
N HIS A 112 -12.99 8.36 21.80
CA HIS A 112 -11.56 8.58 21.59
C HIS A 112 -11.04 9.63 22.56
N ASP A 113 -9.85 9.42 23.12
CA ASP A 113 -9.17 10.46 23.89
C ASP A 113 -8.40 11.40 22.95
N GLU A 114 -9.16 12.02 22.04
CA GLU A 114 -8.73 12.88 20.94
C GLU A 114 -9.56 14.17 20.92
N PHE A 115 -8.92 15.32 20.74
CA PHE A 115 -9.52 16.65 20.87
C PHE A 115 -9.41 17.45 19.56
N LEU A 116 -10.38 18.30 19.27
CA LEU A 116 -10.39 19.19 18.11
C LEU A 116 -9.71 20.52 18.47
N ASN A 117 -8.79 21.00 17.63
CA ASN A 117 -7.98 22.21 17.89
C ASN A 117 -8.49 23.42 17.08
N ASN A 118 -8.28 24.64 17.61
CA ASN A 118 -8.65 25.92 16.97
C ASN A 118 -7.49 26.77 16.43
N THR A 119 -6.23 26.41 16.65
CA THR A 119 -5.12 27.33 16.36
C THR A 119 -4.25 26.93 15.17
N PHE A 120 -4.22 27.81 14.15
CA PHE A 120 -3.09 28.02 13.23
C PHE A 120 -1.91 28.61 14.02
N ASN A 121 -0.67 28.20 13.74
CA ASN A 121 0.48 28.99 14.18
C ASN A 121 1.64 28.95 13.20
N ALA A 122 2.08 30.15 12.85
CA ALA A 122 3.14 30.45 11.90
C ALA A 122 4.54 30.37 12.54
N ASN A 123 5.53 30.06 11.70
CA ASN A 123 6.97 30.13 11.94
C ASN A 123 7.42 31.51 12.49
N PHE A 124 8.59 31.60 13.16
CA PHE A 124 9.67 32.57 12.84
C PHE A 124 10.98 32.36 13.66
N HIS A 125 12.04 32.95 13.09
CA HIS A 125 13.49 32.84 13.20
C HIS A 125 14.24 32.79 14.56
N THR A 126 15.48 32.31 14.41
CA THR A 126 16.60 32.16 15.34
C THR A 126 17.49 33.41 15.47
N THR A 127 18.14 33.57 16.63
CA THR A 127 19.37 34.38 16.80
C THR A 127 20.44 33.64 17.63
N PRO A 128 21.75 33.97 17.47
CA PRO A 128 22.87 33.05 17.76
C PRO A 128 23.77 33.44 18.95
N GLN A 129 24.81 32.59 19.17
CA GLN A 129 25.99 32.70 20.07
C GLN A 129 25.81 32.13 21.50
N SER A 130 26.77 31.46 22.17
CA SER A 130 28.23 31.73 22.25
C SER A 130 29.12 30.53 22.67
N HIS A 131 30.37 30.59 22.19
CA HIS A 131 31.70 30.07 22.58
C HIS A 131 31.95 29.14 23.81
N CYS A 132 32.86 28.16 23.66
CA CYS A 132 34.20 28.06 24.33
C CYS A 132 34.94 26.80 23.80
N CYS A 133 36.11 26.94 23.17
CA CYS A 133 37.49 26.79 23.69
C CYS A 133 38.13 25.45 23.28
N THR A 134 39.15 25.52 22.42
CA THR A 134 39.97 24.39 21.98
C THR A 134 41.44 24.76 22.03
N ALA A 135 42.26 23.82 22.50
CA ALA A 135 43.70 23.75 22.25
C ALA A 135 43.99 23.81 20.73
N PRO A 136 45.23 24.13 20.29
CA PRO A 136 45.49 24.37 18.87
C PRO A 136 45.36 23.06 18.06
N VAL A 137 44.31 22.98 17.23
CA VAL A 137 44.06 21.90 16.27
C VAL A 137 44.28 22.48 14.87
N GLN A 138 45.04 21.80 14.00
CA GLN A 138 45.24 22.22 12.61
C GLN A 138 43.95 22.03 11.78
N GLU A 139 43.69 22.95 10.85
CA GLU A 139 42.52 22.93 9.97
C GLU A 139 42.74 21.99 8.78
N ALA A 140 41.78 21.09 8.52
CA ALA A 140 41.92 20.03 7.52
C ALA A 140 42.27 20.53 6.12
N GLY A 141 41.70 21.67 5.70
CA GLY A 141 41.97 22.27 4.39
C GLY A 141 43.44 22.68 4.17
N LEU A 142 44.21 22.83 5.25
CA LEU A 142 45.62 23.24 5.21
C LEU A 142 46.59 22.05 5.36
N VAL A 143 46.09 20.83 5.59
CA VAL A 143 46.92 19.64 5.83
C VAL A 143 47.12 18.86 4.52
N THR A 144 48.31 18.97 3.92
CA THR A 144 48.68 18.26 2.68
C THR A 144 49.23 16.85 2.91
N ASN A 145 49.34 16.42 4.17
CA ASN A 145 49.83 15.08 4.50
C ASN A 145 48.85 14.01 4.01
N VAL A 146 49.38 12.84 3.64
CA VAL A 146 48.55 11.67 3.34
C VAL A 146 47.96 11.09 4.62
N LEU A 147 46.73 10.57 4.54
CA LEU A 147 46.11 9.87 5.66
C LEU A 147 46.90 8.59 5.96
N SER A 148 47.39 8.45 7.19
CA SER A 148 48.08 7.24 7.63
C SER A 148 47.83 6.97 9.10
N PHE A 149 47.82 5.69 9.47
CA PHE A 149 47.69 5.24 10.85
C PHE A 149 48.48 3.95 11.08
N ASN A 150 48.74 3.64 12.34
CA ASN A 150 49.41 2.41 12.73
C ASN A 150 48.39 1.38 13.21
N VAL A 151 48.50 0.17 12.69
CA VAL A 151 47.78 -1.02 13.19
C VAL A 151 48.73 -1.80 14.07
N TYR A 152 48.47 -1.81 15.36
CA TYR A 152 49.30 -2.55 16.32
C TYR A 152 48.89 -4.02 16.40
N ALA A 153 47.68 -4.31 16.91
CA ALA A 153 47.20 -5.67 17.09
C ALA A 153 45.67 -5.79 17.16
N ALA A 154 45.14 -6.97 16.85
CA ALA A 154 43.76 -7.37 17.15
C ALA A 154 43.76 -8.33 18.34
N HIS A 155 43.05 -7.96 19.41
CA HIS A 155 43.02 -8.69 20.67
C HIS A 155 41.77 -9.59 20.77
N ARG A 156 41.87 -10.66 21.58
CA ARG A 156 40.77 -11.59 21.89
C ARG A 156 40.19 -12.32 20.67
N ILE A 157 41.06 -12.79 19.78
CA ILE A 157 40.64 -13.68 18.69
C ILE A 157 39.99 -14.93 19.30
N PRO A 158 38.77 -15.32 18.89
CA PRO A 158 38.14 -16.54 19.37
C PRO A 158 39.03 -17.76 19.16
N ILE A 159 39.10 -18.65 20.15
CA ILE A 159 39.93 -19.87 20.05
C ILE A 159 39.49 -20.76 18.87
N THR A 160 38.19 -20.74 18.56
CA THR A 160 37.61 -21.40 17.39
C THR A 160 38.18 -20.84 16.10
N TRP A 161 38.33 -19.52 15.99
CA TRP A 161 38.92 -18.90 14.80
C TRP A 161 40.41 -19.19 14.67
N ALA A 162 41.14 -19.19 15.78
CA ALA A 162 42.55 -19.56 15.78
C ALA A 162 42.81 -21.01 15.34
N ALA A 163 41.81 -21.90 15.50
CA ALA A 163 41.88 -23.30 15.09
C ALA A 163 41.35 -23.54 13.65
N SER A 164 40.44 -22.68 13.17
CA SER A 164 39.76 -22.86 11.88
C SER A 164 40.31 -21.98 10.76
N TYR A 165 41.14 -20.97 11.06
CA TYR A 165 41.65 -20.02 10.08
C TYR A 165 43.14 -19.72 10.25
N GLU A 166 43.79 -19.32 9.17
CA GLU A 166 45.19 -18.88 9.13
C GLU A 166 45.39 -17.64 8.25
N GLY A 167 46.55 -16.98 8.38
CA GLY A 167 46.91 -15.85 7.53
C GLY A 167 45.94 -14.67 7.66
N PHE A 168 45.74 -14.19 8.89
CA PHE A 168 44.88 -13.07 9.24
C PHE A 168 45.45 -11.76 8.71
N PHE A 169 44.64 -10.93 8.07
CA PHE A 169 45.04 -9.59 7.62
C PHE A 169 43.88 -8.61 7.72
N LEU A 170 44.19 -7.32 7.78
CA LEU A 170 43.19 -6.26 7.75
C LEU A 170 43.10 -5.67 6.35
N SER A 171 41.88 -5.44 5.88
CA SER A 171 41.56 -4.57 4.76
C SER A 171 41.04 -3.25 5.30
N CYS A 172 41.68 -2.15 4.94
CA CYS A 172 41.29 -0.80 5.33
C CYS A 172 40.76 -0.09 4.08
N SER A 173 39.48 0.26 4.04
CA SER A 173 38.87 1.03 2.97
C SER A 173 38.45 2.41 3.46
N LEU A 174 38.48 3.38 2.56
CA LEU A 174 38.07 4.74 2.83
C LEU A 174 36.93 5.09 1.89
N SER A 175 35.79 5.54 2.42
CA SER A 175 34.58 5.78 1.64
C SER A 175 33.87 7.09 2.01
N HIS A 176 33.02 7.58 1.11
CA HIS A 176 32.13 8.72 1.32
C HIS A 176 30.78 8.43 0.67
N GLY A 177 29.70 8.41 1.47
CA GLY A 177 28.35 8.11 0.97
C GLY A 177 28.23 6.72 0.33
N GLY A 178 29.04 5.75 0.80
CA GLY A 178 29.11 4.39 0.25
C GLY A 178 30.07 4.20 -0.93
N ALA A 179 30.62 5.27 -1.52
CA ALA A 179 31.59 5.19 -2.61
C ALA A 179 33.04 5.15 -2.07
N GLU A 180 33.87 4.22 -2.55
CA GLU A 180 35.29 4.17 -2.19
C GLU A 180 36.04 5.38 -2.76
N LEU A 181 36.81 6.07 -1.91
CA LEU A 181 37.64 7.21 -2.30
C LEU A 181 38.95 6.78 -2.97
N CYS A 182 39.41 5.56 -2.67
CA CYS A 182 40.60 4.95 -3.24
C CYS A 182 40.59 3.43 -2.96
N ALA A 183 41.45 2.68 -3.66
CA ALA A 183 41.57 1.24 -3.46
C ALA A 183 41.88 0.88 -1.99
N PRO A 184 41.27 -0.19 -1.44
CA PRO A 184 41.55 -0.65 -0.08
C PRO A 184 43.03 -0.95 0.15
N GLN A 185 43.53 -0.62 1.34
CA GLN A 185 44.89 -0.89 1.76
C GLN A 185 44.91 -2.10 2.69
N HIS A 186 45.88 -3.00 2.49
CA HIS A 186 45.95 -4.25 3.23
C HIS A 186 47.16 -4.31 4.15
N THR A 187 46.99 -4.89 5.34
CA THR A 187 48.14 -5.32 6.14
C THR A 187 48.71 -6.63 5.61
N SER A 188 49.94 -6.95 6.04
CA SER A 188 50.52 -8.27 5.83
C SER A 188 49.68 -9.37 6.49
N LYS A 189 49.70 -10.57 5.91
CA LYS A 189 49.08 -11.76 6.53
C LYS A 189 49.92 -12.20 7.72
N GLN A 190 49.28 -12.34 8.88
CA GLN A 190 49.91 -12.69 10.15
C GLN A 190 49.20 -13.89 10.79
N SER A 191 49.91 -14.62 11.64
CA SER A 191 49.36 -15.74 12.41
C SER A 191 48.88 -15.29 13.78
N VAL A 192 48.00 -16.09 14.39
CA VAL A 192 47.55 -15.86 15.76
C VAL A 192 48.68 -16.21 16.72
N SER A 193 49.03 -15.26 17.57
CA SER A 193 49.95 -15.44 18.70
C SER A 193 49.16 -15.70 19.98
N LYS A 194 49.68 -16.59 20.84
CA LYS A 194 49.08 -16.93 22.12
C LYS A 194 49.91 -16.35 23.27
N TYR A 195 49.33 -15.37 23.98
CA TYR A 195 49.85 -14.83 25.24
C TYR A 195 48.85 -15.16 26.38
N LEU A 196 48.34 -14.18 27.11
CA LEU A 196 47.25 -14.36 28.09
C LEU A 196 45.88 -14.65 27.40
N PHE A 197 45.74 -14.21 26.15
CA PHE A 197 44.63 -14.47 25.23
C PHE A 197 45.18 -14.54 23.79
N HIS A 198 44.39 -15.02 22.83
CA HIS A 198 44.78 -15.06 21.41
C HIS A 198 44.72 -13.66 20.79
N LEU A 199 45.76 -13.28 20.05
CA LEU A 199 45.84 -11.98 19.38
C LEU A 199 46.64 -12.10 18.07
N VAL A 200 46.43 -11.18 17.14
CA VAL A 200 47.24 -11.04 15.91
C VAL A 200 47.96 -9.70 15.99
N VAL A 201 49.29 -9.70 15.85
CA VAL A 201 50.12 -8.48 15.84
C VAL A 201 50.51 -8.17 14.41
N TRP A 202 50.32 -6.92 13.97
CA TRP A 202 50.83 -6.43 12.70
C TRP A 202 51.96 -5.42 12.87
N ASP A 203 51.85 -4.54 13.87
CA ASP A 203 52.75 -3.39 14.08
C ASP A 203 53.13 -2.68 12.77
N GLN A 204 52.10 -2.41 11.96
CA GLN A 204 52.26 -1.97 10.58
C GLN A 204 51.59 -0.62 10.37
N ARG A 205 52.30 0.30 9.71
CA ARG A 205 51.72 1.55 9.23
C ARG A 205 50.94 1.32 7.93
N VAL A 206 49.70 1.79 7.89
CA VAL A 206 48.84 1.83 6.70
C VAL A 206 48.79 3.27 6.20
N CYS A 207 49.03 3.47 4.91
CA CYS A 207 49.03 4.79 4.26
C CYS A 207 48.08 4.78 3.07
N PHE A 208 47.13 5.72 3.03
CA PHE A 208 46.26 5.92 1.89
C PHE A 208 46.89 6.92 0.90
N PRO A 209 46.74 6.72 -0.41
CA PRO A 209 47.24 7.66 -1.42
C PRO A 209 46.33 8.90 -1.57
N VAL A 210 45.77 9.40 -0.47
CA VAL A 210 44.83 10.53 -0.44
C VAL A 210 45.29 11.54 0.62
N GLN A 211 45.37 12.81 0.23
CA GLN A 211 45.76 13.89 1.13
C GLN A 211 44.60 14.27 2.06
N ILE A 212 44.89 14.69 3.30
CA ILE A 212 43.88 15.02 4.30
C ILE A 212 42.99 16.19 3.85
N ASN A 213 43.55 17.20 3.19
CA ASN A 213 42.78 18.33 2.61
C ASN A 213 41.89 17.94 1.42
N GLN A 214 42.10 16.75 0.84
CA GLN A 214 41.26 16.18 -0.21
C GLN A 214 40.20 15.21 0.36
N LEU A 215 40.15 15.01 1.68
CA LEU A 215 39.11 14.19 2.28
C LEU A 215 37.81 15.00 2.44
N PRO A 216 36.67 14.49 1.91
CA PRO A 216 35.38 14.93 2.38
C PRO A 216 35.26 14.81 3.90
N ARG A 217 34.61 15.78 4.55
CA ARG A 217 34.47 15.81 6.00
C ARG A 217 33.81 14.54 6.55
N GLU A 218 32.87 13.97 5.82
CA GLU A 218 32.11 12.77 6.22
C GLU A 218 32.70 11.47 5.68
N SER A 219 34.01 11.45 5.42
CA SER A 219 34.68 10.21 5.03
C SER A 219 34.69 9.21 6.19
N GLN A 220 34.49 7.94 5.84
CA GLN A 220 34.43 6.81 6.75
C GLN A 220 35.58 5.85 6.44
N LEU A 221 36.41 5.59 7.45
CA LEU A 221 37.43 4.54 7.39
C LEU A 221 36.82 3.24 7.92
N THR A 222 36.72 2.23 7.06
CA THR A 222 36.26 0.89 7.43
C THR A 222 37.47 -0.04 7.49
N VAL A 223 37.63 -0.77 8.60
CA VAL A 223 38.70 -1.74 8.81
C VAL A 223 38.09 -3.12 9.03
N THR A 224 38.30 -4.03 8.07
CA THR A 224 37.74 -5.38 8.05
C THR A 224 38.84 -6.42 8.25
N LEU A 225 38.65 -7.33 9.23
CA LEU A 225 39.52 -8.47 9.48
C LEU A 225 39.15 -9.63 8.55
N TYR A 226 40.14 -10.16 7.85
CA TYR A 226 40.02 -11.33 6.98
C TYR A 226 40.95 -12.44 7.44
N ALA A 227 40.58 -13.69 7.15
CA ALA A 227 41.45 -14.85 7.31
C ALA A 227 41.18 -15.92 6.25
N SER A 228 42.11 -16.87 6.07
CA SER A 228 41.99 -17.97 5.12
C SER A 228 41.51 -19.23 5.86
N SER A 229 40.46 -19.89 5.36
CA SER A 229 39.91 -21.09 6.00
C SER A 229 40.87 -22.29 5.91
N LEU A 230 41.01 -23.02 7.00
CA LEU A 230 41.79 -24.26 7.07
C LEU A 230 40.92 -25.46 6.64
N PRO A 231 41.46 -26.41 5.85
CA PRO A 231 40.73 -27.61 5.48
C PRO A 231 40.41 -28.49 6.69
N PRO A 232 39.29 -29.24 6.68
CA PRO A 232 38.92 -30.11 7.79
C PRO A 232 39.97 -31.21 8.01
N PRO A 233 40.27 -31.58 9.27
CA PRO A 233 41.25 -32.62 9.56
C PRO A 233 40.77 -33.97 9.01
N GLY A 234 41.48 -34.51 8.01
CA GLY A 234 41.23 -35.83 7.42
C GLY A 234 40.90 -35.87 5.92
N GLY A 235 40.83 -34.73 5.23
CA GLY A 235 40.67 -34.69 3.76
C GLY A 235 41.99 -34.99 3.04
N THR A 236 41.99 -36.00 2.16
CA THR A 236 43.11 -36.29 1.25
C THR A 236 43.43 -35.07 0.38
N GLU A 237 44.69 -34.60 0.41
CA GLU A 237 45.18 -33.57 -0.49
C GLU A 237 45.13 -34.05 -1.94
N GLU A 238 44.05 -33.74 -2.67
CA GLU A 238 44.11 -33.72 -4.12
C GLU A 238 44.97 -32.51 -4.54
N LYS A 239 46.20 -32.81 -5.00
CA LYS A 239 47.11 -31.84 -5.60
C LYS A 239 46.50 -31.29 -6.89
N GLY A 240 45.67 -30.26 -6.78
CA GLY A 240 45.06 -29.57 -7.91
C GLY A 240 44.14 -28.42 -7.51
N LYS A 241 44.70 -27.24 -7.21
CA LYS A 241 43.99 -25.94 -7.13
C LYS A 241 42.71 -25.89 -6.27
N GLN A 242 42.75 -26.29 -5.00
CA GLN A 242 41.80 -25.76 -4.02
C GLN A 242 42.32 -24.41 -3.49
N ARG A 243 41.81 -23.32 -4.06
CA ARG A 243 42.11 -21.95 -3.61
C ARG A 243 41.48 -21.78 -2.21
N ARG A 244 42.30 -21.64 -1.16
CA ARG A 244 41.82 -21.39 0.21
C ARG A 244 40.85 -20.20 0.20
N SER A 245 39.62 -20.38 0.69
CA SER A 245 38.62 -19.31 0.75
C SER A 245 39.04 -18.28 1.78
N ILE A 246 38.98 -17.00 1.39
CA ILE A 246 39.22 -15.86 2.29
C ILE A 246 37.86 -15.41 2.81
N GLU A 247 37.72 -15.34 4.14
CA GLU A 247 36.47 -14.99 4.80
C GLU A 247 36.64 -13.71 5.63
N ALA A 248 35.63 -12.83 5.59
CA ALA A 248 35.55 -11.66 6.46
C ALA A 248 35.06 -12.09 7.83
N LEU A 249 35.84 -11.79 8.87
CA LEU A 249 35.56 -12.21 10.25
C LEU A 249 34.90 -11.09 11.08
N GLY A 250 35.12 -9.82 10.73
CA GLY A 250 34.49 -8.67 11.39
C GLY A 250 35.05 -7.34 10.88
N TRP A 251 34.39 -6.23 11.20
CA TRP A 251 34.81 -4.89 10.77
C TRP A 251 34.53 -3.81 11.84
N VAL A 252 35.17 -2.65 11.68
CA VAL A 252 34.95 -1.44 12.48
C VAL A 252 35.02 -0.20 11.59
N ASP A 253 34.20 0.79 11.88
CA ASP A 253 34.16 2.06 11.16
C ASP A 253 34.58 3.25 12.03
N PHE A 254 35.34 4.18 11.45
CA PHE A 254 35.77 5.42 12.10
C PHE A 254 35.38 6.64 11.26
N PRO A 255 34.69 7.66 11.83
CA PRO A 255 34.55 8.95 11.17
C PRO A 255 35.86 9.73 11.26
N THR A 256 36.17 10.55 10.24
CA THR A 256 37.41 11.36 10.21
C THR A 256 37.53 12.40 11.32
N SER A 257 36.42 12.75 11.98
CA SER A 257 36.42 13.59 13.19
C SER A 257 37.16 12.97 14.38
N SER A 258 37.54 11.69 14.29
CA SER A 258 38.34 10.98 15.29
C SER A 258 39.85 11.26 15.14
N PHE A 259 40.26 11.98 14.10
CA PHE A 259 41.64 12.42 13.90
C PHE A 259 41.91 13.74 14.64
N GLU A 260 43.17 14.02 15.00
CA GLU A 260 43.60 15.30 15.61
C GLU A 260 43.57 16.47 14.59
N VAL A 261 42.51 16.59 13.80
CA VAL A 261 42.34 17.58 12.72
C VAL A 261 40.92 18.14 12.75
N ARG A 262 40.77 19.46 12.62
CA ARG A 262 39.48 20.13 12.61
C ARG A 262 38.99 20.33 11.18
N PHE A 263 37.83 19.75 10.84
CA PHE A 263 37.10 20.04 9.61
C PHE A 263 36.12 21.19 9.85
N SER A 264 36.44 22.39 9.37
CA SER A 264 35.55 23.56 9.35
C SER A 264 34.59 23.49 8.16
N THR A 265 33.40 24.08 8.29
CA THR A 265 32.51 24.33 7.15
C THR A 265 33.03 25.55 6.39
N PRO A 266 33.46 25.43 5.12
CA PRO A 266 33.89 26.59 4.34
C PRO A 266 32.70 27.51 3.99
N PRO A 267 32.93 28.82 3.81
CA PRO A 267 31.89 29.73 3.35
C PRO A 267 31.47 29.36 1.91
N SER A 268 30.19 29.51 1.62
CA SER A 268 29.63 29.38 0.27
C SER A 268 30.21 30.44 -0.66
N ALA A 269 30.49 30.08 -1.92
CA ALA A 269 30.90 31.03 -2.94
C ALA A 269 29.81 32.08 -3.22
N GLU A 270 30.21 33.31 -3.56
CA GLU A 270 29.28 34.44 -3.70
C GLU A 270 28.35 34.33 -4.93
N PHE A 271 28.73 33.55 -5.94
CA PHE A 271 28.03 33.52 -7.23
C PHE A 271 27.91 32.09 -7.78
N CYS A 272 26.71 31.68 -8.19
CA CYS A 272 26.47 30.50 -9.02
C CYS A 272 25.69 30.95 -10.27
N PRO A 273 26.17 30.70 -11.50
CA PRO A 273 25.48 31.15 -12.71
C PRO A 273 24.16 30.39 -12.91
N GLN A 274 23.13 31.12 -13.34
CA GLN A 274 21.83 30.59 -13.76
C GLN A 274 21.57 30.95 -15.22
N TYR A 275 21.18 29.96 -16.03
CA TYR A 275 20.86 30.14 -17.44
C TYR A 275 19.48 29.56 -17.77
N ASP A 276 18.81 30.16 -18.75
CA ASP A 276 17.55 29.64 -19.29
C ASP A 276 17.82 28.36 -20.10
N PHE A 277 17.03 27.30 -19.85
CA PHE A 277 17.09 26.01 -20.54
C PHE A 277 17.01 26.16 -22.06
N SER A 278 16.24 27.13 -22.56
CA SER A 278 16.05 27.41 -23.99
C SER A 278 17.35 27.78 -24.73
N ARG A 279 18.40 28.20 -24.00
CA ARG A 279 19.70 28.60 -24.55
C ARG A 279 20.60 27.42 -24.89
N LEU A 280 20.25 26.19 -24.48
CA LEU A 280 20.95 24.98 -24.90
C LEU A 280 20.65 24.68 -26.38
N ASP A 281 21.59 24.04 -27.08
CA ASP A 281 21.30 23.50 -28.40
C ASP A 281 20.26 22.36 -28.30
N THR A 282 19.52 22.10 -29.39
CA THR A 282 18.41 21.12 -29.39
C THR A 282 18.84 19.72 -28.97
N ILE A 283 20.07 19.29 -29.28
CA ILE A 283 20.56 17.96 -28.90
C ILE A 283 20.81 17.91 -27.40
N SER A 284 21.50 18.92 -26.84
CA SER A 284 21.70 19.05 -25.40
C SER A 284 20.39 19.15 -24.63
N GLN A 285 19.38 19.85 -25.17
CA GLN A 285 18.05 19.93 -24.56
C GLN A 285 17.42 18.54 -24.45
N ILE A 286 17.39 17.77 -25.54
CA ILE A 286 16.81 16.41 -25.56
C ILE A 286 17.56 15.50 -24.57
N GLN A 287 18.90 15.50 -24.61
CA GLN A 287 19.72 14.66 -23.74
C GLN A 287 19.52 14.99 -22.26
N LEU A 288 19.55 16.28 -21.91
CA LEU A 288 19.39 16.71 -20.52
C LEU A 288 17.97 16.41 -20.03
N GLN A 289 16.97 16.64 -20.88
CA GLN A 289 15.58 16.34 -20.57
C GLN A 289 15.35 14.82 -20.38
N ASP A 290 15.95 13.96 -21.20
CA ASP A 290 15.88 12.50 -21.02
C ASP A 290 16.46 12.05 -19.67
N VAL A 291 17.55 12.68 -19.22
CA VAL A 291 18.15 12.40 -17.91
C VAL A 291 17.26 12.89 -16.76
N LEU A 292 16.70 14.09 -16.86
CA LEU A 292 15.79 14.64 -15.85
C LEU A 292 14.51 13.80 -15.72
N HIS A 293 13.98 13.27 -16.84
CA HIS A 293 12.83 12.37 -16.85
C HIS A 293 13.06 11.02 -16.14
N LYS A 294 14.31 10.64 -15.84
CA LYS A 294 14.58 9.45 -15.02
C LYS A 294 14.09 9.61 -13.58
N LYS A 295 13.98 10.84 -13.06
CA LYS A 295 13.43 11.18 -11.73
C LYS A 295 14.06 10.42 -10.53
N ALA A 296 15.16 9.70 -10.70
CA ALA A 296 15.73 8.81 -9.70
C ALA A 296 17.26 8.80 -9.74
N VAL A 297 17.89 9.04 -8.58
CA VAL A 297 19.35 9.09 -8.43
C VAL A 297 20.03 7.75 -8.73
N PHE A 298 19.36 6.64 -8.40
CA PHE A 298 19.91 5.28 -8.49
C PHE A 298 20.20 4.82 -9.93
N TRP A 299 19.54 5.42 -10.93
CA TRP A 299 19.61 4.99 -12.33
C TRP A 299 20.39 5.96 -13.23
N LEU A 300 21.15 6.88 -12.64
CA LEU A 300 22.06 7.77 -13.36
C LEU A 300 23.34 7.03 -13.77
N THR A 301 23.63 7.00 -15.06
CA THR A 301 24.92 6.51 -15.60
C THR A 301 26.04 7.52 -15.32
N VAL A 302 27.29 7.12 -15.59
CA VAL A 302 28.45 8.03 -15.45
C VAL A 302 28.32 9.20 -16.43
N GLU A 303 27.81 8.95 -17.63
CA GLU A 303 27.55 9.96 -18.66
C GLU A 303 26.43 10.92 -18.24
N ASP A 304 25.35 10.40 -17.64
CA ASP A 304 24.26 11.21 -17.12
C ASP A 304 24.76 12.16 -16.04
N LYS A 305 25.57 11.65 -15.09
CA LYS A 305 26.14 12.46 -14.01
C LYS A 305 27.04 13.56 -14.56
N ARG A 306 27.91 13.23 -15.51
CA ARG A 306 28.76 14.23 -16.17
C ARG A 306 27.91 15.31 -16.83
N LEU A 307 26.89 14.93 -17.61
CA LEU A 307 26.01 15.87 -18.29
C LEU A 307 25.29 16.79 -17.30
N LEU A 308 24.69 16.24 -16.24
CA LEU A 308 24.01 17.01 -15.20
C LEU A 308 24.94 18.01 -14.53
N TRP A 309 26.17 17.59 -14.18
CA TRP A 309 27.11 18.48 -13.50
C TRP A 309 27.64 19.61 -14.39
N GLU A 310 27.91 19.31 -15.67
CA GLU A 310 28.31 20.29 -16.68
C GLU A 310 27.20 21.31 -16.96
N LYS A 311 25.94 20.86 -16.96
CA LYS A 311 24.76 21.67 -17.31
C LYS A 311 23.94 22.17 -16.12
N LYS A 312 24.41 22.00 -14.87
CA LYS A 312 23.69 22.36 -13.63
C LYS A 312 23.05 23.75 -13.62
N ALA A 313 23.71 24.74 -14.25
CA ALA A 313 23.23 26.12 -14.35
C ALA A 313 21.92 26.26 -15.15
N PHE A 314 21.60 25.30 -16.01
CA PHE A 314 20.36 25.24 -16.81
C PHE A 314 19.23 24.48 -16.11
N CYS A 315 19.53 23.74 -15.03
CA CYS A 315 18.56 22.90 -14.32
C CYS A 315 17.87 23.62 -13.15
N GLN A 316 18.36 24.80 -12.75
CA GLN A 316 17.89 25.51 -11.53
C GLN A 316 16.41 25.91 -11.56
N ALA A 317 15.79 25.98 -12.74
CA ALA A 317 14.36 26.24 -12.88
C ALA A 317 13.48 25.07 -12.41
N GLU A 318 14.02 23.84 -12.39
CA GLU A 318 13.33 22.64 -11.92
C GLU A 318 13.84 22.27 -10.52
N SER A 319 13.05 22.58 -9.49
CA SER A 319 13.40 22.31 -8.09
C SER A 319 13.78 20.82 -7.89
N ALA A 320 12.95 19.91 -8.40
CA ALA A 320 13.14 18.46 -8.32
C ALA A 320 14.43 17.92 -8.97
N ALA A 321 15.14 18.72 -9.77
CA ALA A 321 16.42 18.32 -10.37
C ALA A 321 17.60 18.37 -9.38
N LEU A 322 17.47 19.10 -8.26
CA LEU A 322 18.57 19.31 -7.31
C LEU A 322 19.20 18.00 -6.79
N PRO A 323 18.43 16.98 -6.33
CA PRO A 323 19.03 15.72 -5.88
C PRO A 323 19.83 15.01 -6.97
N LEU A 324 19.37 15.07 -8.23
CA LEU A 324 20.08 14.48 -9.38
C LEU A 324 21.40 15.21 -9.63
N VAL A 325 21.39 16.55 -9.58
CA VAL A 325 22.59 17.38 -9.76
C VAL A 325 23.59 17.18 -8.62
N LEU A 326 23.14 17.15 -7.36
CA LEU A 326 24.01 16.93 -6.20
C LEU A 326 24.62 15.53 -6.20
N ALA A 327 23.87 14.50 -6.60
CA ALA A 327 24.39 13.14 -6.78
C ALA A 327 25.38 13.01 -7.93
N SER A 328 25.45 14.03 -8.79
CA SER A 328 26.34 14.13 -9.93
C SER A 328 27.60 14.95 -9.66
N ALA A 329 27.76 15.48 -8.43
CA ALA A 329 28.97 16.21 -8.04
C ALA A 329 30.22 15.32 -8.19
N PRO A 330 31.29 15.80 -8.86
CA PRO A 330 32.48 15.01 -9.14
C PRO A 330 33.32 14.74 -7.89
N CYS A 331 33.22 15.61 -6.88
CA CYS A 331 33.96 15.57 -5.63
C CYS A 331 33.20 16.27 -4.50
N TRP A 332 33.37 15.76 -3.28
CA TRP A 332 32.96 16.42 -2.03
C TRP A 332 34.18 16.88 -1.22
N GLN A 333 35.29 17.13 -1.91
CA GLN A 333 36.52 17.62 -1.30
C GLN A 333 36.33 19.05 -0.78
N TRP A 334 37.08 19.45 0.24
CA TRP A 334 36.95 20.77 0.86
C TRP A 334 36.99 21.92 -0.15
N ALA A 335 37.85 21.81 -1.18
CA ALA A 335 37.95 22.82 -2.25
C ALA A 335 36.71 22.90 -3.16
N CYS A 336 35.92 21.84 -3.28
CA CYS A 336 34.69 21.78 -4.09
C CYS A 336 33.45 22.30 -3.32
N LEU A 337 33.50 22.31 -1.98
CA LEU A 337 32.36 22.64 -1.13
C LEU A 337 31.81 24.08 -1.30
N PRO A 338 32.62 25.14 -1.46
CA PRO A 338 32.09 26.49 -1.67
C PRO A 338 31.12 26.60 -2.86
N ASP A 339 31.42 25.93 -3.97
CA ASP A 339 30.58 25.91 -5.18
C ASP A 339 29.30 25.07 -4.98
N ILE A 340 29.43 23.92 -4.31
CA ILE A 340 28.27 23.07 -3.97
C ILE A 340 27.33 23.80 -3.01
N TYR A 341 27.85 24.50 -2.01
CA TYR A 341 27.04 25.25 -1.06
C TYR A 341 26.45 26.51 -1.69
N ALA A 342 27.13 27.14 -2.66
CA ALA A 342 26.53 28.20 -3.47
C ALA A 342 25.35 27.69 -4.28
N LEU A 343 25.49 26.52 -4.91
CA LEU A 343 24.39 25.86 -5.62
C LEU A 343 23.21 25.57 -4.69
N LEU A 344 23.47 24.96 -3.53
CA LEU A 344 22.45 24.61 -2.53
C LEU A 344 21.72 25.84 -1.98
N ARG A 345 22.43 26.94 -1.74
CA ARG A 345 21.88 28.19 -1.19
C ARG A 345 21.03 28.96 -2.20
N GLN A 346 21.38 28.88 -3.47
CA GLN A 346 20.71 29.63 -4.56
C GLN A 346 19.57 28.84 -5.20
N TRP A 347 19.53 27.52 -5.02
CA TRP A 347 18.41 26.71 -5.49
C TRP A 347 17.11 27.07 -4.75
N ALA A 348 15.99 27.05 -5.47
CA ALA A 348 14.68 27.20 -4.84
C ALA A 348 14.48 26.10 -3.78
N CYS A 349 13.83 26.45 -2.66
CA CYS A 349 13.50 25.50 -1.61
C CYS A 349 12.77 24.30 -2.22
N LEU A 350 13.25 23.10 -1.95
CA LEU A 350 12.54 21.89 -2.34
C LEU A 350 11.21 21.81 -1.60
N GLY A 351 10.22 21.18 -2.23
CA GLY A 351 9.08 20.66 -1.48
C GLY A 351 9.60 19.74 -0.38
N HIS A 352 8.99 19.77 0.80
CA HIS A 352 9.47 19.01 1.94
C HIS A 352 9.55 17.49 1.68
N LEU A 353 8.76 16.98 0.73
CA LEU A 353 8.80 15.59 0.25
C LEU A 353 10.04 15.28 -0.59
N ASP A 354 10.49 16.20 -1.43
CA ASP A 354 11.73 16.07 -2.20
C ASP A 354 12.95 16.16 -1.29
N ALA A 355 12.88 16.99 -0.24
CA ALA A 355 13.93 17.12 0.77
C ALA A 355 14.19 15.80 1.52
N LEU A 356 13.20 14.90 1.65
CA LEU A 356 13.41 13.56 2.23
C LEU A 356 14.48 12.76 1.47
N GLY A 357 14.51 12.87 0.14
CA GLY A 357 15.49 12.16 -0.69
C GLY A 357 16.94 12.55 -0.39
N LEU A 358 17.15 13.78 0.09
CA LEU A 358 18.46 14.30 0.51
C LEU A 358 18.95 13.72 1.85
N LEU A 359 18.12 12.95 2.57
CA LEU A 359 18.51 12.22 3.78
C LEU A 359 19.00 10.79 3.49
N HIS A 360 19.03 10.38 2.22
CA HIS A 360 19.55 9.09 1.80
C HIS A 360 21.07 8.96 2.06
N ALA A 361 21.57 7.72 2.16
CA ALA A 361 22.98 7.41 2.41
C ALA A 361 23.95 8.03 1.39
N SER A 362 23.48 8.29 0.16
CA SER A 362 24.25 8.92 -0.92
C SER A 362 24.60 10.38 -0.64
N PHE A 363 23.95 11.02 0.34
CA PHE A 363 24.15 12.41 0.71
C PHE A 363 24.60 12.50 2.18
N PRO A 364 25.87 12.20 2.48
CA PRO A 364 26.39 12.24 3.85
C PRO A 364 26.70 13.66 4.34
N ASP A 365 26.89 14.64 3.44
CA ASP A 365 27.31 16.02 3.77
C ASP A 365 26.36 16.69 4.77
N GLN A 366 26.92 17.25 5.84
CA GLN A 366 26.13 17.82 6.94
C GLN A 366 25.38 19.10 6.58
N GLU A 367 25.93 19.94 5.71
CA GLU A 367 25.28 21.21 5.33
C GLU A 367 24.06 20.94 4.45
N LEU A 368 24.20 19.99 3.52
CA LEU A 368 23.11 19.46 2.71
C LEU A 368 22.03 18.86 3.59
N ARG A 369 22.37 17.92 4.49
CA ARG A 369 21.36 17.28 5.37
C ARG A 369 20.72 18.29 6.32
N ARG A 370 21.47 19.27 6.82
CA ARG A 370 20.89 20.37 7.62
C ARG A 370 19.90 21.19 6.81
N THR A 371 20.24 21.53 5.57
CA THR A 371 19.37 22.30 4.67
C THR A 371 18.12 21.51 4.34
N ALA A 372 18.25 20.20 4.07
CA ALA A 372 17.10 19.31 3.87
C ALA A 372 16.17 19.31 5.10
N VAL A 373 16.71 19.16 6.31
CA VAL A 373 15.91 19.22 7.55
C VAL A 373 15.27 20.60 7.74
N GLN A 374 15.96 21.70 7.38
CA GLN A 374 15.38 23.05 7.44
C GLN A 374 14.22 23.22 6.46
N TRP A 375 14.31 22.68 5.24
CA TRP A 375 13.20 22.69 4.28
C TRP A 375 12.02 21.82 4.76
N MET A 376 12.29 20.80 5.56
CA MET A 376 11.26 19.98 6.19
C MET A 376 10.58 20.63 7.41
N ASP A 377 11.07 21.78 7.91
CA ASP A 377 10.42 22.46 9.06
C ASP A 377 8.99 22.88 8.73
N SER A 378 8.63 23.03 7.46
CA SER A 378 7.27 23.35 7.02
C SER A 378 6.30 22.16 7.03
N ILE A 379 6.76 20.92 7.22
CA ILE A 379 5.89 19.74 7.23
C ILE A 379 4.93 19.82 8.43
N SER A 380 3.63 19.65 8.20
CA SER A 380 2.63 19.58 9.27
C SER A 380 2.79 18.33 10.15
N ASP A 381 2.39 18.35 11.42
CA ASP A 381 2.51 17.17 12.30
C ASP A 381 1.81 15.91 11.76
N PRO A 382 0.57 15.98 11.21
CA PRO A 382 -0.08 14.82 10.62
C PRO A 382 0.66 14.26 9.40
N GLU A 383 1.22 15.13 8.56
CA GLU A 383 2.00 14.69 7.40
C GLU A 383 3.35 14.10 7.83
N LEU A 384 3.99 14.66 8.86
CA LEU A 384 5.23 14.11 9.40
C LEU A 384 5.06 12.67 9.89
N LEU A 385 3.90 12.32 10.46
CA LEU A 385 3.59 10.94 10.85
C LEU A 385 3.62 9.96 9.66
N ASP A 386 3.30 10.43 8.45
CA ASP A 386 3.38 9.64 7.22
C ASP A 386 4.79 9.43 6.70
N PHE A 387 5.80 10.10 7.25
CA PHE A 387 7.21 9.93 6.86
C PHE A 387 8.12 9.59 8.06
N LEU A 388 7.55 9.50 9.25
CA LEU A 388 8.28 9.22 10.49
C LEU A 388 9.06 7.89 10.45
N PRO A 389 8.54 6.77 9.90
CA PRO A 389 9.31 5.53 9.73
C PRO A 389 10.60 5.74 8.92
N GLN A 390 10.52 6.47 7.81
CA GLN A 390 11.64 6.76 6.92
C GLN A 390 12.67 7.65 7.62
N LEU A 391 12.21 8.63 8.41
CA LEU A 391 13.10 9.49 9.18
C LEU A 391 13.82 8.75 10.30
N VAL A 392 13.15 7.78 10.94
CA VAL A 392 13.80 6.88 11.91
C VAL A 392 14.88 6.05 11.22
N GLN A 393 14.64 5.55 10.00
CA GLN A 393 15.68 4.83 9.24
C GLN A 393 16.80 5.78 8.78
N ALA A 394 16.49 7.01 8.39
CA ALA A 394 17.49 7.99 7.94
C ALA A 394 18.51 8.36 9.05
N VAL A 395 18.16 8.18 10.33
CA VAL A 395 19.09 8.34 11.47
C VAL A 395 20.29 7.37 11.39
N LYS A 396 20.15 6.23 10.70
CA LYS A 396 21.27 5.30 10.42
C LYS A 396 22.37 5.96 9.59
N TYR A 397 22.00 6.88 8.70
CA TYR A 397 22.90 7.58 7.78
C TYR A 397 23.50 8.86 8.37
N GLU A 398 23.15 9.22 9.61
CA GLU A 398 23.76 10.35 10.30
C GLU A 398 25.16 10.00 10.81
N CYS A 399 26.19 10.75 10.40
CA CYS A 399 27.56 10.48 10.84
C CYS A 399 27.75 10.65 12.37
N TYR A 400 26.91 11.46 13.02
CA TYR A 400 27.00 11.81 14.43
C TYR A 400 25.69 11.54 15.16
N LEU A 401 25.76 11.30 16.47
CA LEU A 401 24.57 11.12 17.32
C LEU A 401 23.78 12.44 17.47
N ASP A 402 24.49 13.56 17.54
CA ASP A 402 23.90 14.89 17.52
C ASP A 402 23.87 15.42 16.09
N SER A 403 22.69 15.46 15.50
CA SER A 403 22.47 15.93 14.13
C SER A 403 21.20 16.78 14.01
N SER A 404 21.09 17.50 12.90
CA SER A 404 19.90 18.30 12.59
C SER A 404 18.64 17.43 12.60
N LEU A 405 18.70 16.22 12.02
CA LEU A 405 17.58 15.29 11.98
C LEU A 405 17.17 14.80 13.38
N VAL A 406 18.14 14.42 14.23
CA VAL A 406 17.85 13.99 15.60
C VAL A 406 17.21 15.11 16.41
N ARG A 407 17.73 16.33 16.31
CA ARG A 407 17.15 17.50 16.97
C ARG A 407 15.75 17.82 16.45
N PHE A 408 15.53 17.70 15.14
CA PHE A 408 14.22 17.87 14.53
C PHE A 408 13.20 16.88 15.09
N LEU A 409 13.52 15.57 15.09
CA LEU A 409 12.65 14.51 15.61
C LEU A 409 12.30 14.74 17.09
N LEU A 410 13.30 15.06 17.93
CA LEU A 410 13.06 15.33 19.35
C LEU A 410 12.22 16.60 19.57
N ARG A 411 12.48 17.68 18.82
CA ARG A 411 11.69 18.91 18.90
C ARG A 411 10.22 18.64 18.54
N ARG A 412 9.97 17.93 17.44
CA ARG A 412 8.61 17.59 16.98
C ARG A 412 7.90 16.66 17.98
N ALA A 413 8.60 15.68 18.55
CA ALA A 413 8.05 14.80 19.57
C ALA A 413 7.69 15.52 20.89
N ILE A 414 8.40 16.60 21.25
CA ILE A 414 8.04 17.40 22.45
C ILE A 414 6.75 18.19 22.22
N GLY A 415 6.45 18.57 20.98
CA GLY A 415 5.25 19.34 20.62
C GLY A 415 3.99 18.51 20.40
N ASP A 416 4.11 17.24 20.01
CA ASP A 416 2.96 16.38 19.65
C ASP A 416 3.10 14.96 20.25
N ILE A 417 2.09 14.55 21.05
CA ILE A 417 2.05 13.24 21.72
C ILE A 417 2.01 12.09 20.72
N ARG A 418 1.35 12.24 19.57
CA ARG A 418 1.30 11.21 18.51
C ARG A 418 2.69 10.99 17.95
N ILE A 419 3.42 12.07 17.66
CA ILE A 419 4.81 11.97 17.18
C ILE A 419 5.68 11.28 18.24
N ALA A 420 5.60 11.69 19.51
CA ALA A 420 6.35 11.03 20.59
C ALA A 420 6.00 9.54 20.72
N HIS A 421 4.71 9.20 20.67
CA HIS A 421 4.20 7.84 20.78
C HIS A 421 4.71 6.95 19.65
N TYR A 422 4.54 7.37 18.40
CA TYR A 422 4.98 6.60 17.25
C TYR A 422 6.51 6.53 17.16
N LEU A 423 7.23 7.62 17.47
CA LEU A 423 8.69 7.63 17.52
C LEU A 423 9.21 6.65 18.58
N PHE A 424 8.60 6.60 19.77
CA PHE A 424 8.99 5.66 20.82
C PHE A 424 8.95 4.21 20.32
N TRP A 425 7.85 3.79 19.71
CA TRP A 425 7.68 2.42 19.24
C TRP A 425 8.55 2.08 18.04
N LEU A 426 8.70 3.01 17.08
CA LEU A 426 9.61 2.83 15.95
C LEU A 426 11.07 2.66 16.42
N LEU A 427 11.52 3.46 17.39
CA LEU A 427 12.85 3.30 17.99
C LEU A 427 12.96 1.97 18.75
N LYS A 428 11.95 1.61 19.53
CA LYS A 428 11.90 0.37 20.31
C LYS A 428 12.01 -0.87 19.41
N ASP A 429 11.34 -0.86 18.25
CA ASP A 429 11.35 -1.94 17.28
C ASP A 429 12.75 -2.17 16.69
N ASN A 430 13.54 -1.10 16.53
CA ASN A 430 14.88 -1.14 15.98
C ASN A 430 15.99 -1.39 17.04
N LEU A 431 15.65 -1.65 18.31
CA LEU A 431 16.66 -1.91 19.35
C LEU A 431 17.44 -3.21 19.15
N GLN A 432 16.96 -4.13 18.33
CA GLN A 432 17.64 -5.39 17.98
C GLN A 432 18.39 -5.31 16.64
N ASP A 433 18.50 -4.12 16.06
CA ASP A 433 19.30 -3.89 14.85
C ASP A 433 20.78 -4.25 15.11
N SER A 434 21.37 -5.08 14.25
CA SER A 434 22.71 -5.64 14.46
C SER A 434 23.82 -4.59 14.47
N GLN A 435 23.63 -3.48 13.75
CA GLN A 435 24.66 -2.46 13.55
C GLN A 435 24.33 -1.16 14.30
N PHE A 436 23.06 -0.77 14.34
CA PHE A 436 22.62 0.55 14.80
C PHE A 436 21.89 0.53 16.15
N SER A 437 21.75 -0.62 16.82
CA SER A 437 21.06 -0.75 18.11
C SER A 437 21.51 0.31 19.13
N ALA A 438 22.82 0.51 19.29
CA ALA A 438 23.34 1.51 20.24
C ALA A 438 22.81 2.92 19.91
N ARG A 439 22.80 3.33 18.64
CA ARG A 439 22.28 4.64 18.24
C ARG A 439 20.81 4.81 18.60
N TYR A 440 19.99 3.80 18.32
CA TYR A 440 18.57 3.80 18.69
C TYR A 440 18.36 3.81 20.20
N GLN A 441 19.19 3.11 20.98
CA GLN A 441 19.15 3.17 22.44
C GLN A 441 19.41 4.59 22.98
N HIS A 442 20.42 5.29 22.44
CA HIS A 442 20.72 6.66 22.85
C HIS A 442 19.57 7.62 22.49
N LEU A 443 19.00 7.49 21.28
CA LEU A 443 17.88 8.32 20.85
C LEU A 443 16.59 8.03 21.63
N LEU A 444 16.32 6.76 21.95
CA LEU A 444 15.19 6.38 22.80
C LEU A 444 15.36 6.93 24.22
N ALA A 445 16.55 6.85 24.79
CA ALA A 445 16.86 7.44 26.09
C ALA A 445 16.66 8.97 26.08
N ALA A 446 17.11 9.64 25.00
CA ALA A 446 16.88 11.06 24.77
C ALA A 446 15.38 11.40 24.75
N LEU A 447 14.58 10.66 23.98
CA LEU A 447 13.13 10.84 23.91
C LEU A 447 12.47 10.69 25.29
N LEU A 448 12.78 9.62 26.02
CA LEU A 448 12.25 9.37 27.35
C LEU A 448 12.65 10.46 28.38
N CYS A 449 13.80 11.12 28.19
CA CYS A 449 14.17 12.27 29.00
C CYS A 449 13.37 13.55 28.67
N CYS A 450 12.79 13.64 27.46
CA CYS A 450 12.09 14.83 26.97
C CYS A 450 10.57 14.77 27.21
N VAL A 451 9.92 13.62 27.04
CA VAL A 451 8.44 13.49 27.00
C VAL A 451 7.71 13.64 28.34
N GLY A 452 8.42 13.83 29.45
CA GLY A 452 7.83 14.00 30.77
C GLY A 452 7.45 12.70 31.49
N ARG A 453 6.96 12.80 32.74
CA ARG A 453 6.66 11.64 33.59
C ARG A 453 5.42 10.87 33.12
N GLY A 454 4.32 11.57 32.82
CA GLY A 454 3.06 10.93 32.43
C GLY A 454 3.18 10.02 31.21
N LEU A 455 3.82 10.50 30.13
CA LEU A 455 3.99 9.71 28.92
C LEU A 455 4.99 8.55 29.11
N ARG A 456 6.02 8.71 29.96
CA ARG A 456 6.93 7.60 30.31
C ARG A 456 6.19 6.47 31.01
N GLU A 457 5.37 6.80 32.01
CA GLU A 457 4.58 5.80 32.74
C GLU A 457 3.55 5.13 31.83
N GLU A 458 3.01 5.88 30.87
CA GLU A 458 2.15 5.33 29.82
C GLU A 458 2.91 4.32 28.93
N PHE A 459 4.13 4.64 28.50
CA PHE A 459 4.96 3.68 27.76
C PHE A 459 5.28 2.42 28.58
N ASP A 460 5.52 2.54 29.88
CA ASP A 460 5.73 1.40 30.77
C ASP A 460 4.49 0.49 30.82
N ARG A 461 3.30 1.09 30.98
CA ARG A 461 2.01 0.37 30.93
C ARG A 461 1.81 -0.36 29.61
N GLN A 462 2.04 0.32 28.49
CA GLN A 462 1.90 -0.29 27.17
C GLN A 462 2.89 -1.45 26.95
N CYS A 463 4.13 -1.30 27.41
CA CYS A 463 5.14 -2.36 27.31
C CYS A 463 4.76 -3.60 28.13
N TRP A 464 4.17 -3.40 29.31
CA TRP A 464 3.64 -4.51 30.11
C TRP A 464 2.46 -5.18 29.40
N LEU A 465 1.47 -4.41 28.91
CA LEU A 465 0.33 -4.92 28.14
C LEU A 465 0.78 -5.80 26.97
N VAL A 466 1.70 -5.30 26.12
CA VAL A 466 2.22 -6.04 24.96
C VAL A 466 2.95 -7.31 25.39
N SER A 467 3.66 -7.30 26.53
CA SER A 467 4.37 -8.47 27.03
C SER A 467 3.40 -9.59 27.46
N VAL A 468 2.32 -9.24 28.17
CA VAL A 468 1.29 -10.21 28.54
C VAL A 468 0.63 -10.79 27.28
N LEU A 469 0.24 -9.94 26.32
CA LEU A 469 -0.35 -10.41 25.06
C LEU A 469 0.58 -11.33 24.27
N ALA A 470 1.88 -11.02 24.20
CA ALA A 470 2.86 -11.87 23.53
C ALA A 470 2.96 -13.25 24.19
N THR A 471 2.98 -13.30 25.52
CA THR A 471 2.99 -14.56 26.27
C THR A 471 1.72 -15.37 26.03
N VAL A 472 0.55 -14.74 26.06
CA VAL A 472 -0.73 -15.42 25.77
C VAL A 472 -0.76 -15.94 24.33
N ALA A 473 -0.33 -15.14 23.36
CA ALA A 473 -0.30 -15.53 21.96
C ALA A 473 0.60 -16.77 21.73
N HIS A 474 1.78 -16.81 22.34
CA HIS A 474 2.66 -17.98 22.27
C HIS A 474 2.01 -19.23 22.91
N LYS A 475 1.43 -19.10 24.11
CA LYS A 475 0.74 -20.22 24.77
C LYS A 475 -0.41 -20.77 23.92
N VAL A 476 -1.21 -19.89 23.31
CA VAL A 476 -2.33 -20.30 22.44
C VAL A 476 -1.80 -21.01 21.19
N ARG A 477 -0.81 -20.42 20.51
CA ARG A 477 -0.23 -21.01 19.29
C ARG A 477 0.33 -22.42 19.53
N ASP A 478 1.05 -22.60 20.64
CA ASP A 478 1.74 -23.85 20.97
C ASP A 478 0.79 -24.92 21.57
N SER A 479 -0.47 -24.55 21.86
CA SER A 479 -1.49 -25.47 22.37
C SER A 479 -2.23 -26.23 21.27
N THR A 480 -2.77 -27.41 21.63
CA THR A 480 -3.59 -28.22 20.71
C THR A 480 -4.86 -27.47 20.29
N PRO A 481 -5.36 -27.64 19.04
CA PRO A 481 -6.52 -26.90 18.54
C PRO A 481 -7.74 -26.93 19.47
N SER A 482 -8.02 -28.07 20.12
CA SER A 482 -9.13 -28.23 21.06
C SER A 482 -8.99 -27.39 22.34
N ASN A 483 -7.76 -27.13 22.78
CA ASN A 483 -7.47 -26.46 24.05
C ASN A 483 -7.22 -24.95 23.90
N ARG A 484 -7.00 -24.46 22.67
CA ARG A 484 -6.65 -23.06 22.37
C ARG A 484 -7.56 -22.04 23.04
N GLN A 485 -8.88 -22.24 22.97
CA GLN A 485 -9.83 -21.29 23.55
C GLN A 485 -9.79 -21.28 25.09
N CYS A 486 -9.51 -22.41 25.74
CA CYS A 486 -9.32 -22.45 27.19
C CYS A 486 -8.05 -21.70 27.59
N VAL A 487 -6.93 -22.01 26.93
CA VAL A 487 -5.63 -21.36 27.15
C VAL A 487 -5.71 -19.84 26.93
N LEU A 488 -6.46 -19.39 25.92
CA LEU A 488 -6.71 -17.98 25.68
C LEU A 488 -7.42 -17.33 26.86
N ARG A 489 -8.53 -17.92 27.33
CA ARG A 489 -9.31 -17.35 28.45
C ARG A 489 -8.50 -17.31 29.73
N ASP A 490 -7.80 -18.40 30.06
CA ASP A 490 -6.99 -18.51 31.26
C ASP A 490 -5.80 -17.53 31.21
N GLY A 491 -5.17 -17.39 30.05
CA GLY A 491 -4.07 -16.45 29.84
C GLY A 491 -4.50 -14.98 29.93
N LEU A 492 -5.70 -14.65 29.43
CA LEU A 492 -6.23 -13.29 29.51
C LEU A 492 -6.73 -12.90 30.91
N GLU A 493 -6.81 -13.83 31.87
CA GLU A 493 -7.13 -13.48 33.26
C GLU A 493 -6.03 -12.60 33.88
N GLU A 494 -4.77 -12.76 33.46
CA GLU A 494 -3.65 -11.90 33.84
C GLU A 494 -3.89 -10.43 33.45
N MET A 495 -4.67 -10.18 32.39
CA MET A 495 -5.05 -8.82 32.01
C MET A 495 -5.97 -8.15 33.02
N LYS A 496 -6.81 -8.90 33.74
CA LYS A 496 -7.61 -8.30 34.81
C LYS A 496 -6.73 -7.77 35.94
N GLN A 497 -5.64 -8.47 36.25
CA GLN A 497 -4.65 -8.00 37.21
C GLN A 497 -3.89 -6.77 36.69
N PHE A 498 -3.54 -6.74 35.41
CA PHE A 498 -2.93 -5.55 34.80
C PHE A 498 -3.82 -4.30 34.98
N PHE A 499 -5.12 -4.40 34.69
CA PHE A 499 -6.05 -3.28 34.80
C PHE A 499 -6.42 -2.94 36.25
N SER A 500 -6.38 -3.90 37.19
CA SER A 500 -6.57 -3.60 38.61
C SER A 500 -5.44 -2.74 39.20
N VAL A 501 -4.22 -2.86 38.66
CA VAL A 501 -3.07 -2.03 39.06
C VAL A 501 -3.04 -0.69 38.31
N ASN A 502 -3.29 -0.70 37.00
CA ASN A 502 -3.04 0.46 36.14
C ASN A 502 -4.26 1.33 35.85
N SER A 503 -5.48 0.87 36.17
CA SER A 503 -6.80 1.51 35.91
C SER A 503 -7.15 1.75 34.43
N SER A 504 -6.19 2.15 33.60
CA SER A 504 -6.34 2.34 32.15
C SER A 504 -5.00 2.22 31.42
N CYS A 505 -5.05 2.07 30.10
CA CYS A 505 -3.88 2.05 29.22
C CYS A 505 -4.26 2.53 27.82
N ARG A 506 -3.43 3.34 27.17
CA ARG A 506 -3.56 3.63 25.73
C ARG A 506 -3.05 2.45 24.93
N LEU A 507 -3.62 2.19 23.76
CA LEU A 507 -3.13 1.11 22.90
C LEU A 507 -1.94 1.60 22.04
N PRO A 508 -0.88 0.77 21.86
CA PRO A 508 0.21 1.06 20.93
C PRO A 508 -0.24 1.42 19.51
N LEU A 509 -1.36 0.83 19.06
CA LEU A 509 -1.93 1.05 17.73
C LEU A 509 -2.28 2.52 17.45
N ASN A 510 -2.81 3.22 18.45
CA ASN A 510 -3.21 4.62 18.35
C ASN A 510 -3.33 5.21 19.77
N PRO A 511 -2.60 6.31 20.09
CA PRO A 511 -2.65 6.91 21.43
C PRO A 511 -4.04 7.45 21.81
N ALA A 512 -4.93 7.71 20.85
CA ALA A 512 -6.32 8.10 21.14
C ALA A 512 -7.20 6.95 21.66
N LEU A 513 -6.76 5.69 21.55
CA LEU A 513 -7.53 4.52 22.02
C LEU A 513 -7.17 4.22 23.47
N LEU A 514 -8.02 4.64 24.40
CA LEU A 514 -7.83 4.45 25.83
C LEU A 514 -8.75 3.34 26.36
N VAL A 515 -8.17 2.33 27.01
CA VAL A 515 -8.89 1.13 27.45
C VAL A 515 -8.82 0.95 28.97
N THR A 516 -9.88 0.41 29.56
CA THR A 516 -10.02 0.14 31.01
C THR A 516 -10.00 -1.35 31.35
N GLY A 517 -10.18 -2.21 30.37
CA GLY A 517 -10.35 -3.64 30.58
C GLY A 517 -10.37 -4.44 29.28
N ILE A 518 -10.53 -5.75 29.40
CA ILE A 518 -10.69 -6.65 28.26
C ILE A 518 -11.93 -7.54 28.44
N ASN A 519 -12.75 -7.63 27.40
CA ASN A 519 -13.91 -8.51 27.37
C ASN A 519 -13.48 -9.93 26.91
N ILE A 520 -13.01 -10.73 27.86
CA ILE A 520 -12.48 -12.08 27.62
C ILE A 520 -13.47 -12.98 26.86
N GLN A 521 -14.78 -12.83 27.10
CA GLN A 521 -15.81 -13.65 26.44
C GLN A 521 -15.91 -13.37 24.95
N SER A 522 -15.59 -12.15 24.53
CA SER A 522 -15.61 -11.72 23.13
C SER A 522 -14.28 -11.97 22.41
N CYS A 523 -13.25 -12.44 23.13
CA CYS A 523 -11.94 -12.75 22.57
C CYS A 523 -11.90 -14.15 21.95
N SER A 524 -11.19 -14.27 20.83
CA SER A 524 -10.96 -15.53 20.12
C SER A 524 -9.60 -15.50 19.42
N PHE A 525 -9.37 -16.40 18.46
CA PHE A 525 -8.18 -16.42 17.61
C PHE A 525 -8.57 -16.74 16.18
N PHE A 526 -7.71 -16.40 15.22
CA PHE A 526 -7.88 -16.81 13.83
C PHE A 526 -7.22 -18.18 13.59
N ASN A 527 -7.87 -19.01 12.76
CA ASN A 527 -7.34 -20.29 12.33
C ASN A 527 -6.36 -20.10 11.17
N SER A 528 -5.15 -19.62 11.48
CA SER A 528 -4.03 -19.48 10.54
C SER A 528 -2.74 -20.06 11.11
N ASN A 529 -1.65 -20.06 10.34
CA ASN A 529 -0.35 -20.58 10.79
C ASN A 529 0.17 -19.84 12.04
N ALA A 530 0.02 -18.52 12.10
CA ALA A 530 0.48 -17.69 13.21
C ALA A 530 -0.51 -17.64 14.40
N VAL A 531 -1.74 -18.14 14.22
CA VAL A 531 -2.82 -18.14 15.22
C VAL A 531 -2.99 -16.77 15.93
N PRO A 532 -3.18 -15.67 15.18
CA PRO A 532 -3.26 -14.34 15.78
C PRO A 532 -4.51 -14.20 16.66
N LEU A 533 -4.39 -13.42 17.73
CA LEU A 533 -5.45 -13.22 18.72
C LEU A 533 -6.44 -12.17 18.22
N LYS A 534 -7.73 -12.44 18.40
CA LYS A 534 -8.82 -11.46 18.26
C LYS A 534 -9.19 -10.97 19.66
N LEU A 535 -8.91 -9.69 19.93
CA LEU A 535 -9.07 -9.07 21.25
C LEU A 535 -10.18 -8.02 21.19
N SER A 536 -10.97 -7.93 22.26
CA SER A 536 -12.02 -6.92 22.42
C SER A 536 -11.79 -6.18 23.74
N PHE A 537 -11.29 -4.96 23.65
CA PHE A 537 -11.02 -4.12 24.82
C PHE A 537 -12.24 -3.26 25.18
N GLN A 538 -12.42 -3.03 26.47
CA GLN A 538 -13.43 -2.10 26.98
C GLN A 538 -12.92 -0.68 26.79
N ASN A 539 -13.70 0.14 26.10
CA ASN A 539 -13.40 1.56 25.92
C ASN A 539 -13.51 2.26 27.28
N LEU A 540 -12.56 3.15 27.59
CA LEU A 540 -12.67 4.00 28.78
C LEU A 540 -13.85 4.97 28.64
N ASP A 541 -14.08 5.47 27.43
CA ASP A 541 -15.19 6.37 27.15
C ASP A 541 -16.50 5.56 27.07
N PRO A 542 -17.48 5.81 27.96
CA PRO A 542 -18.73 5.05 28.00
C PRO A 542 -19.61 5.28 26.77
N LEU A 543 -19.34 6.32 25.96
CA LEU A 543 -20.04 6.58 24.70
C LEU A 543 -19.42 5.82 23.52
N GLY A 544 -18.25 5.21 23.70
CA GLY A 544 -17.55 4.46 22.67
C GLY A 544 -17.84 2.96 22.71
N ASP A 545 -17.88 2.34 21.52
CA ASP A 545 -17.94 0.88 21.40
C ASP A 545 -16.65 0.21 21.89
N ASN A 546 -16.73 -1.10 22.15
CA ASN A 546 -15.56 -1.92 22.45
C ASN A 546 -14.53 -1.84 21.31
N ILE A 547 -13.26 -1.71 21.68
CA ILE A 547 -12.15 -1.55 20.75
C ILE A 547 -11.63 -2.93 20.34
N ASN A 548 -11.89 -3.32 19.10
CA ASN A 548 -11.51 -4.64 18.57
C ASN A 548 -10.16 -4.58 17.84
N VAL A 549 -9.21 -5.42 18.27
CA VAL A 549 -7.83 -5.43 17.75
C VAL A 549 -7.38 -6.86 17.48
N ILE A 550 -6.64 -7.04 16.39
CA ILE A 550 -5.92 -8.27 16.10
C ILE A 550 -4.50 -8.13 16.63
N PHE A 551 -4.07 -9.03 17.50
CA PHE A 551 -2.68 -9.09 17.97
C PHE A 551 -1.96 -10.25 17.28
N LYS A 552 -0.96 -9.94 16.46
CA LYS A 552 -0.12 -10.94 15.77
C LYS A 552 1.19 -11.12 16.53
N SER A 553 1.62 -12.38 16.71
CA SER A 553 2.90 -12.75 17.32
C SER A 553 3.53 -13.91 16.54
N GLY A 554 4.64 -13.64 15.87
CA GLY A 554 5.31 -14.52 14.92
C GLY A 554 5.50 -13.90 13.53
N ASP A 555 4.76 -12.84 13.20
CA ASP A 555 4.78 -12.16 11.90
C ASP A 555 5.43 -10.77 12.00
N ASP A 556 6.22 -10.38 11.01
CA ASP A 556 6.83 -9.07 10.94
C ASP A 556 5.88 -8.04 10.31
N LEU A 557 5.22 -7.24 11.16
CA LEU A 557 4.24 -6.25 10.71
C LEU A 557 4.86 -4.99 10.09
N ARG A 558 6.19 -4.84 10.07
CA ARG A 558 6.83 -3.66 9.46
C ARG A 558 6.50 -3.53 7.97
N GLN A 559 6.32 -4.65 7.30
CA GLN A 559 5.94 -4.69 5.89
C GLN A 559 4.49 -4.26 5.67
N ASP A 560 3.54 -4.75 6.47
CA ASP A 560 2.15 -4.28 6.45
C ASP A 560 2.06 -2.79 6.75
N MET A 561 2.81 -2.31 7.74
CA MET A 561 2.90 -0.88 8.08
C MET A 561 3.37 -0.05 6.89
N LEU A 562 4.48 -0.45 6.25
CA LEU A 562 5.03 0.26 5.10
C LEU A 562 4.05 0.26 3.92
N THR A 563 3.41 -0.88 3.65
CA THR A 563 2.42 -0.99 2.57
C THR A 563 1.22 -0.06 2.81
N LEU A 564 0.62 -0.11 4.01
CA LEU A 564 -0.50 0.76 4.38
C LEU A 564 -0.13 2.24 4.40
N GLN A 565 1.09 2.56 4.81
CA GLN A 565 1.64 3.92 4.73
C GLN A 565 1.69 4.40 3.28
N VAL A 566 2.22 3.59 2.37
CA VAL A 566 2.31 3.96 0.95
C VAL A 566 0.92 4.10 0.31
N ILE A 567 -0.02 3.19 0.64
CA ILE A 567 -1.42 3.30 0.20
C ILE A 567 -2.07 4.59 0.74
N ARG A 568 -1.77 4.99 1.98
CA ARG A 568 -2.26 6.25 2.56
C ARG A 568 -1.74 7.47 1.81
N ILE A 569 -0.48 7.46 1.40
CA ILE A 569 0.10 8.54 0.59
C ILE A 569 -0.55 8.57 -0.80
N MET A 570 -0.76 7.40 -1.45
CA MET A 570 -1.52 7.33 -2.71
C MET A 570 -2.91 7.94 -2.57
N ASN A 571 -3.63 7.60 -1.49
CA ASN A 571 -4.97 8.12 -1.22
C ASN A 571 -4.98 9.63 -1.00
N LYS A 572 -3.98 10.19 -0.31
CA LYS A 572 -3.84 11.64 -0.15
C LYS A 572 -3.62 12.34 -1.49
N ILE A 573 -2.74 11.80 -2.35
CA ILE A 573 -2.50 12.33 -3.70
C ILE A 573 -3.80 12.33 -4.51
N TRP A 574 -4.56 11.24 -4.48
CA TRP A 574 -5.84 11.17 -5.20
C TRP A 574 -6.84 12.20 -4.68
N ILE A 575 -7.01 12.33 -3.36
CA ILE A 575 -7.93 13.30 -2.76
C ILE A 575 -7.54 14.75 -3.08
N GLN A 576 -6.24 15.07 -3.06
CA GLN A 576 -5.72 16.40 -3.42
C GLN A 576 -6.08 16.79 -4.86
N GLU A 577 -6.09 15.81 -5.77
CA GLU A 577 -6.48 15.98 -7.17
C GLU A 577 -8.00 15.87 -7.40
N GLY A 578 -8.80 15.79 -6.32
CA GLY A 578 -10.27 15.71 -6.38
C GLY A 578 -10.81 14.29 -6.66
N LEU A 579 -9.98 13.26 -6.53
CA LEU A 579 -10.32 11.87 -6.80
C LEU A 579 -10.42 11.05 -5.51
N ASP A 580 -11.63 10.90 -4.96
CA ASP A 580 -11.85 10.04 -3.79
C ASP A 580 -12.07 8.58 -4.19
N MET A 581 -11.01 7.78 -4.05
CA MET A 581 -11.00 6.35 -4.39
C MET A 581 -11.69 5.47 -3.33
N ARG A 582 -12.29 6.03 -2.27
CA ARG A 582 -13.01 5.28 -1.23
C ARG A 582 -12.16 4.18 -0.59
N MET A 583 -10.87 4.44 -0.38
CA MET A 583 -9.93 3.47 0.17
C MET A 583 -10.21 3.21 1.66
N VAL A 584 -10.23 1.94 2.07
CA VAL A 584 -10.25 1.56 3.49
C VAL A 584 -8.82 1.33 3.95
N ILE A 585 -8.30 2.25 4.77
CA ILE A 585 -6.92 2.23 5.25
C ILE A 585 -6.92 2.03 6.77
N PHE A 586 -6.79 0.78 7.19
CA PHE A 586 -6.81 0.40 8.60
C PHE A 586 -5.45 0.61 9.27
N LYS A 587 -5.44 0.78 10.59
CA LYS A 587 -4.22 0.93 11.36
C LYS A 587 -3.53 -0.43 11.54
N CYS A 588 -2.24 -0.46 11.27
CA CYS A 588 -1.34 -1.57 11.57
C CYS A 588 -0.10 -0.99 12.23
N PHE A 589 0.39 -1.62 13.29
CA PHE A 589 1.51 -1.08 14.04
C PHE A 589 2.35 -2.17 14.73
N SER A 590 3.65 -2.16 14.45
CA SER A 590 4.67 -3.02 15.05
C SER A 590 4.93 -2.59 16.49
N THR A 591 4.98 -3.55 17.40
CA THR A 591 5.28 -3.32 18.84
C THR A 591 6.59 -3.99 19.26
N GLY A 592 7.40 -4.37 18.28
CA GLY A 592 8.64 -5.10 18.44
C GLY A 592 8.79 -6.21 17.40
N ARG A 593 10.01 -6.73 17.27
CA ARG A 593 10.37 -7.77 16.31
C ARG A 593 9.37 -8.93 16.29
N GLY A 594 8.73 -9.13 15.13
CA GLY A 594 7.80 -10.24 14.89
C GLY A 594 6.48 -10.15 15.67
N ARG A 595 6.05 -8.96 16.10
CA ARG A 595 4.77 -8.79 16.80
C ARG A 595 4.15 -7.41 16.64
N GLY A 596 2.83 -7.34 16.70
CA GLY A 596 2.12 -6.07 16.81
C GLY A 596 0.62 -6.18 16.68
N MET A 597 -0.01 -5.03 16.42
CA MET A 597 -1.45 -4.83 16.46
C MET A 597 -1.99 -4.39 15.11
N VAL A 598 -3.16 -4.89 14.76
CA VAL A 598 -3.89 -4.51 13.55
C VAL A 598 -5.32 -4.19 13.95
N GLU A 599 -5.85 -3.07 13.44
CA GLU A 599 -7.24 -2.66 13.61
C GLU A 599 -8.19 -3.69 12.98
N MET A 600 -9.27 -4.03 13.69
CA MET A 600 -10.31 -4.88 13.13
C MET A 600 -11.42 -4.03 12.51
N ILE A 601 -11.60 -4.16 11.20
CA ILE A 601 -12.63 -3.42 10.47
C ILE A 601 -14.00 -4.07 10.68
N PRO A 602 -14.99 -3.33 11.21
CA PRO A 602 -16.33 -3.85 11.44
C PRO A 602 -17.12 -3.97 10.13
N HIS A 603 -18.14 -4.84 10.14
CA HIS A 603 -19.08 -5.06 9.02
C HIS A 603 -18.39 -5.41 7.69
N ALA A 604 -17.28 -6.15 7.77
CA ALA A 604 -16.52 -6.60 6.60
C ALA A 604 -16.39 -8.12 6.61
N ASP A 605 -16.56 -8.73 5.44
CA ASP A 605 -16.37 -10.17 5.25
C ASP A 605 -15.35 -10.42 4.13
N THR A 606 -14.58 -11.51 4.24
CA THR A 606 -13.65 -11.91 3.18
C THR A 606 -14.42 -12.36 1.95
N LEU A 607 -13.88 -12.13 0.75
CA LEU A 607 -14.52 -12.59 -0.49
C LEU A 607 -14.71 -14.10 -0.49
N ARG A 608 -13.80 -14.86 0.14
CA ARG A 608 -13.98 -16.30 0.34
C ARG A 608 -15.26 -16.59 1.12
N LYS A 609 -15.48 -15.94 2.26
CA LYS A 609 -16.68 -16.18 3.09
C LYS A 609 -17.94 -15.93 2.26
N ILE A 610 -17.96 -14.85 1.49
CA ILE A 610 -19.08 -14.48 0.61
C ILE A 610 -19.29 -15.52 -0.51
N GLN A 611 -18.23 -15.86 -1.24
CA GLN A 611 -18.30 -16.79 -2.37
C GLN A 611 -18.70 -18.22 -1.94
N VAL A 612 -18.26 -18.67 -0.76
CA VAL A 612 -18.56 -20.01 -0.25
C VAL A 612 -20.05 -20.15 0.14
N GLU A 613 -20.79 -19.05 0.37
CA GLU A 613 -22.26 -19.10 0.51
C GLU A 613 -22.92 -19.74 -0.72
N HIS A 614 -22.33 -19.56 -1.92
CA HIS A 614 -22.78 -20.16 -3.18
C HIS A 614 -22.11 -21.52 -3.49
N GLY A 615 -21.46 -22.14 -2.50
CA GLY A 615 -20.76 -23.42 -2.58
C GLY A 615 -19.24 -23.30 -2.80
N VAL A 616 -18.51 -24.42 -2.74
CA VAL A 616 -17.03 -24.46 -2.87
C VAL A 616 -16.54 -23.90 -4.21
N THR A 617 -17.36 -24.00 -5.25
CA THR A 617 -17.13 -23.44 -6.60
C THR A 617 -17.69 -22.04 -6.79
N GLY A 618 -18.17 -21.38 -5.73
CA GLY A 618 -18.76 -20.04 -5.82
C GLY A 618 -17.82 -18.98 -6.39
N SER A 619 -16.50 -19.14 -6.26
CA SER A 619 -15.50 -18.27 -6.88
C SER A 619 -15.48 -18.30 -8.42
N PHE A 620 -16.20 -19.24 -9.05
CA PHE A 620 -16.39 -19.31 -10.50
C PHE A 620 -17.75 -18.77 -10.96
N LYS A 621 -18.63 -18.39 -10.02
CA LYS A 621 -19.94 -17.79 -10.32
C LYS A 621 -19.78 -16.27 -10.38
N ASP A 622 -20.58 -15.63 -11.22
CA ASP A 622 -20.48 -14.17 -11.45
C ASP A 622 -21.36 -13.34 -10.49
N ARG A 623 -22.38 -13.95 -9.86
CA ARG A 623 -23.34 -13.24 -8.98
C ARG A 623 -23.00 -13.10 -7.49
N PRO A 624 -22.11 -13.89 -6.85
CA PRO A 624 -22.01 -13.92 -5.38
C PRO A 624 -21.83 -12.55 -4.71
N LEU A 625 -21.00 -11.69 -5.28
CA LEU A 625 -20.75 -10.35 -4.72
C LEU A 625 -21.97 -9.42 -4.87
N ALA A 626 -22.62 -9.45 -6.05
CA ALA A 626 -23.82 -8.64 -6.30
C ALA A 626 -24.98 -9.06 -5.40
N ASP A 627 -25.20 -10.37 -5.23
CA ASP A 627 -26.23 -10.92 -4.35
C ASP A 627 -25.98 -10.51 -2.88
N TRP A 628 -24.71 -10.55 -2.44
CA TRP A 628 -24.32 -10.16 -1.09
C TRP A 628 -24.50 -8.66 -0.84
N LEU A 629 -24.16 -7.81 -1.81
CA LEU A 629 -24.40 -6.36 -1.73
C LEU A 629 -25.89 -6.04 -1.66
N GLN A 630 -26.71 -6.69 -2.50
CA GLN A 630 -28.17 -6.51 -2.50
C GLN A 630 -28.80 -6.95 -1.19
N LYS A 631 -28.30 -8.05 -0.60
CA LYS A 631 -28.77 -8.57 0.69
C LYS A 631 -28.58 -7.57 1.84
N HIS A 632 -27.51 -6.78 1.81
CA HIS A 632 -27.21 -5.79 2.85
C HIS A 632 -27.71 -4.38 2.53
N ASN A 633 -28.07 -4.12 1.27
CA ASN A 633 -28.55 -2.83 0.79
C ASN A 633 -29.88 -3.05 0.04
N PRO A 634 -31.00 -3.20 0.76
CA PRO A 634 -32.27 -3.68 0.19
C PRO A 634 -32.99 -2.64 -0.68
N THR A 635 -32.67 -1.36 -0.56
CA THR A 635 -33.25 -0.30 -1.39
C THR A 635 -32.33 0.02 -2.57
N ASP A 636 -32.92 0.41 -3.71
CA ASP A 636 -32.15 0.73 -4.93
C ASP A 636 -31.12 1.83 -4.68
N GLU A 637 -31.47 2.88 -3.92
CA GLU A 637 -30.55 3.97 -3.56
C GLU A 637 -29.36 3.49 -2.73
N GLN A 638 -29.60 2.64 -1.72
CA GLN A 638 -28.51 2.07 -0.91
C GLN A 638 -27.64 1.12 -1.73
N TYR A 639 -28.25 0.33 -2.62
CA TYR A 639 -27.53 -0.60 -3.47
C TYR A 639 -26.65 0.15 -4.47
N ASP A 640 -27.19 1.16 -5.15
CA ASP A 640 -26.45 2.00 -6.10
C ASP A 640 -25.26 2.69 -5.41
N LYS A 641 -25.46 3.22 -4.19
CA LYS A 641 -24.36 3.78 -3.38
C LYS A 641 -23.31 2.75 -2.99
N ALA A 642 -23.71 1.52 -2.66
CA ALA A 642 -22.78 0.45 -2.35
C ALA A 642 -22.00 -0.01 -3.60
N VAL A 643 -22.64 -0.08 -4.76
CA VAL A 643 -22.00 -0.38 -6.05
C VAL A 643 -21.02 0.74 -6.44
N GLU A 644 -21.38 2.00 -6.23
CA GLU A 644 -20.48 3.12 -6.44
C GLU A 644 -19.23 3.01 -5.55
N ASN A 645 -19.41 2.84 -4.23
CA ASN A 645 -18.27 2.62 -3.32
C ASN A 645 -17.41 1.43 -3.75
N PHE A 646 -18.02 0.36 -4.26
CA PHE A 646 -17.31 -0.80 -4.79
C PHE A 646 -16.47 -0.45 -6.02
N ILE A 647 -17.02 0.30 -6.98
CA ILE A 647 -16.29 0.72 -8.20
C ILE A 647 -15.03 1.51 -7.83
N TYR A 648 -15.17 2.55 -6.99
CA TYR A 648 -14.05 3.41 -6.61
C TYR A 648 -12.98 2.65 -5.80
N SER A 649 -13.39 1.94 -4.75
CA SER A 649 -12.45 1.19 -3.90
C SER A 649 -11.78 0.02 -4.62
N CYS A 650 -12.50 -0.64 -5.55
CA CYS A 650 -11.93 -1.66 -6.42
C CYS A 650 -10.86 -1.07 -7.35
N ALA A 651 -11.14 0.06 -8.01
CA ALA A 651 -10.17 0.71 -8.88
C ALA A 651 -8.90 1.13 -8.12
N GLY A 652 -9.06 1.73 -6.93
CA GLY A 652 -7.93 2.15 -6.09
C GLY A 652 -7.09 0.97 -5.63
N CYS A 653 -7.72 -0.14 -5.25
CA CYS A 653 -7.03 -1.39 -4.91
C CYS A 653 -6.29 -1.99 -6.13
N CYS A 654 -6.88 -1.98 -7.33
CA CYS A 654 -6.22 -2.49 -8.54
C CYS A 654 -4.93 -1.69 -8.83
N VAL A 655 -4.98 -0.37 -8.76
CA VAL A 655 -3.82 0.51 -8.98
C VAL A 655 -2.76 0.30 -7.88
N ALA A 656 -3.15 0.38 -6.60
CA ALA A 656 -2.21 0.28 -5.49
C ALA A 656 -1.51 -1.09 -5.44
N THR A 657 -2.27 -2.18 -5.60
CA THR A 657 -1.70 -3.54 -5.54
C THR A 657 -0.80 -3.86 -6.73
N TYR A 658 -1.06 -3.26 -7.90
CA TYR A 658 -0.18 -3.36 -9.06
C TYR A 658 1.14 -2.62 -8.83
N ILE A 659 1.10 -1.35 -8.44
CA ILE A 659 2.30 -0.51 -8.25
C ILE A 659 3.21 -1.11 -7.17
N LEU A 660 2.62 -1.57 -6.07
CA LEU A 660 3.38 -2.17 -4.96
C LEU A 660 3.72 -3.63 -5.18
N GLY A 661 3.20 -4.26 -6.23
CA GLY A 661 3.45 -5.67 -6.51
C GLY A 661 3.04 -6.59 -5.37
N ILE A 662 1.90 -6.28 -4.72
CA ILE A 662 1.36 -7.10 -3.63
C ILE A 662 1.12 -8.51 -4.15
N CYS A 663 1.70 -9.50 -3.50
CA CYS A 663 1.61 -10.91 -3.86
C CYS A 663 0.72 -11.66 -2.85
N ASP A 664 0.47 -12.95 -3.08
CA ASP A 664 -0.41 -13.80 -2.25
C ASP A 664 -1.87 -13.32 -2.24
N ARG A 665 -2.32 -12.89 -3.42
CA ARG A 665 -3.64 -12.30 -3.59
C ARG A 665 -4.67 -13.39 -3.82
N HIS A 666 -5.26 -13.85 -2.73
CA HIS A 666 -6.37 -14.81 -2.72
C HIS A 666 -7.62 -14.21 -2.07
N ASN A 667 -8.77 -14.87 -2.27
CA ASN A 667 -10.07 -14.39 -1.81
C ASN A 667 -10.23 -14.31 -0.26
N ASP A 668 -9.35 -14.95 0.53
CA ASP A 668 -9.27 -14.66 1.98
C ASP A 668 -8.59 -13.32 2.33
N ASN A 669 -7.73 -12.78 1.45
CA ASN A 669 -6.97 -11.54 1.68
C ASN A 669 -7.65 -10.31 1.07
N ILE A 670 -8.88 -10.47 0.58
CA ILE A 670 -9.69 -9.37 0.04
C ILE A 670 -10.98 -9.37 0.83
N MET A 671 -11.37 -8.20 1.33
CA MET A 671 -12.56 -8.00 2.14
C MET A 671 -13.51 -7.01 1.47
N LEU A 672 -14.80 -7.18 1.76
CA LEU A 672 -15.88 -6.31 1.30
C LEU A 672 -16.71 -5.87 2.51
N LYS A 673 -16.87 -4.55 2.67
CA LYS A 673 -17.78 -3.97 3.67
C LYS A 673 -19.22 -4.02 3.18
N THR A 674 -20.17 -4.09 4.11
CA THR A 674 -21.61 -3.99 3.78
C THR A 674 -21.98 -2.69 3.05
N SER A 675 -21.20 -1.62 3.25
CA SER A 675 -21.32 -0.35 2.54
C SER A 675 -20.71 -0.34 1.13
N GLY A 676 -20.22 -1.47 0.62
CA GLY A 676 -19.67 -1.62 -0.72
C GLY A 676 -18.15 -1.43 -0.85
N HIS A 677 -17.45 -0.99 0.19
CA HIS A 677 -16.02 -0.72 0.11
C HIS A 677 -15.20 -2.02 0.08
N MET A 678 -14.42 -2.21 -0.97
CA MET A 678 -13.48 -3.32 -1.13
C MET A 678 -12.09 -2.90 -0.64
N PHE A 679 -11.38 -3.80 0.04
CA PHE A 679 -10.00 -3.55 0.46
C PHE A 679 -9.19 -4.84 0.60
N HIS A 680 -7.87 -4.71 0.48
CA HIS A 680 -6.93 -5.80 0.70
C HIS A 680 -6.43 -5.82 2.15
N ILE A 681 -6.13 -7.02 2.65
CA ILE A 681 -5.48 -7.25 3.94
C ILE A 681 -4.29 -8.20 3.76
N ASP A 682 -3.43 -8.26 4.77
CA ASP A 682 -2.27 -9.16 4.83
C ASP A 682 -1.26 -8.92 3.69
N PHE A 683 -0.37 -7.96 3.89
CA PHE A 683 0.59 -7.51 2.87
C PHE A 683 1.96 -8.17 3.02
N GLY A 684 2.00 -9.36 3.64
CA GLY A 684 3.24 -10.08 3.96
C GLY A 684 4.13 -10.44 2.76
N LYS A 685 3.70 -10.18 1.51
CA LYS A 685 4.57 -10.25 0.30
C LYS A 685 4.30 -9.08 -0.65
N PHE A 686 5.31 -8.30 -0.99
CA PHE A 686 5.23 -7.16 -1.89
C PHE A 686 6.46 -7.04 -2.82
N LEU A 687 6.46 -6.06 -3.74
CA LEU A 687 7.52 -5.79 -4.71
C LEU A 687 7.80 -6.95 -5.68
N GLY A 688 6.77 -7.75 -5.99
CA GLY A 688 6.88 -8.82 -6.98
C GLY A 688 7.55 -10.11 -6.48
N HIS A 689 7.81 -10.23 -5.16
CA HIS A 689 8.24 -11.45 -4.46
C HIS A 689 7.13 -12.51 -4.41
N ALA A 690 6.68 -12.95 -5.59
CA ALA A 690 5.61 -13.91 -5.74
C ALA A 690 6.02 -15.31 -5.26
N GLN A 691 5.08 -16.02 -4.64
CA GLN A 691 5.28 -17.43 -4.31
C GLN A 691 5.50 -18.25 -5.58
N MET A 692 6.55 -19.08 -5.58
CA MET A 692 6.87 -19.98 -6.66
C MET A 692 6.32 -21.38 -6.36
N PHE A 693 5.66 -22.01 -7.33
CA PHE A 693 5.31 -23.43 -7.26
C PHE A 693 6.12 -24.17 -8.32
N GLY A 694 7.24 -24.77 -7.91
CA GLY A 694 8.32 -25.15 -8.83
C GLY A 694 8.98 -23.91 -9.46
N ASN A 695 9.27 -23.93 -10.75
CA ASN A 695 9.85 -22.78 -11.49
C ASN A 695 8.80 -21.81 -12.06
N ILE A 696 7.54 -21.90 -11.64
CA ILE A 696 6.44 -21.10 -12.18
C ILE A 696 5.84 -20.23 -11.07
N LYS A 697 5.67 -18.93 -11.36
CA LYS A 697 5.00 -17.96 -10.49
C LYS A 697 3.54 -18.38 -10.25
N ARG A 698 3.14 -18.46 -8.98
CA ARG A 698 1.77 -18.78 -8.56
C ARG A 698 0.78 -17.68 -8.93
N ASP A 699 1.17 -16.43 -8.71
CA ASP A 699 0.43 -15.24 -9.14
C ASP A 699 0.91 -14.77 -10.51
N ARG A 700 0.07 -14.98 -11.54
CA ARG A 700 0.39 -14.60 -12.94
C ARG A 700 -0.38 -13.39 -13.43
N ALA A 701 -1.50 -13.06 -12.79
CA ALA A 701 -2.26 -11.87 -13.12
C ALA A 701 -1.54 -10.62 -12.57
N PRO A 702 -1.57 -9.48 -13.29
CA PRO A 702 -1.03 -8.22 -12.78
C PRO A 702 -1.61 -7.83 -11.42
N PHE A 703 -2.93 -7.88 -11.30
CA PHE A 703 -3.70 -7.69 -10.07
C PHE A 703 -4.93 -8.61 -10.06
N VAL A 704 -5.64 -8.67 -8.93
CA VAL A 704 -6.89 -9.44 -8.86
C VAL A 704 -8.03 -8.62 -9.42
N PHE A 705 -8.64 -9.13 -10.48
CA PHE A 705 -9.90 -8.62 -11.01
C PHE A 705 -10.69 -9.78 -11.61
N THR A 706 -11.75 -10.20 -10.92
CA THR A 706 -12.51 -11.43 -11.25
C THR A 706 -13.84 -11.11 -11.91
N SER A 707 -14.49 -12.12 -12.50
CA SER A 707 -15.73 -11.92 -13.25
C SER A 707 -16.92 -11.54 -12.39
N ASP A 708 -16.94 -11.94 -11.11
CA ASP A 708 -17.93 -11.48 -10.13
C ASP A 708 -17.75 -10.00 -9.76
N MET A 709 -16.51 -9.50 -9.70
CA MET A 709 -16.24 -8.06 -9.56
C MET A 709 -16.72 -7.30 -10.80
N ALA A 710 -16.40 -7.80 -12.00
CA ALA A 710 -16.86 -7.21 -13.25
C ALA A 710 -18.39 -7.23 -13.37
N TYR A 711 -19.07 -8.27 -12.87
CA TYR A 711 -20.53 -8.35 -12.86
C TYR A 711 -21.16 -7.23 -12.02
N VAL A 712 -20.60 -6.94 -10.84
CA VAL A 712 -21.04 -5.81 -9.99
C VAL A 712 -20.87 -4.48 -10.73
N ILE A 713 -19.69 -4.24 -11.32
CA ILE A 713 -19.39 -2.99 -12.04
C ILE A 713 -20.32 -2.82 -13.24
N ASN A 714 -20.55 -3.88 -14.01
CA ASN A 714 -21.40 -3.84 -15.18
C ASN A 714 -22.89 -3.67 -14.83
N GLY A 715 -23.31 -4.10 -13.64
CA GLY A 715 -24.72 -4.30 -13.31
C GLY A 715 -25.33 -5.51 -14.04
N GLY A 716 -24.50 -6.49 -14.43
CA GLY A 716 -24.93 -7.65 -15.21
C GLY A 716 -23.81 -8.35 -15.98
N ASP A 717 -24.19 -9.30 -16.84
CA ASP A 717 -23.26 -10.15 -17.59
C ASP A 717 -22.56 -9.45 -18.76
N LYS A 718 -23.10 -8.31 -19.23
CA LYS A 718 -22.60 -7.60 -20.41
C LYS A 718 -21.83 -6.33 -20.03
N PRO A 719 -20.74 -5.98 -20.75
CA PRO A 719 -20.07 -4.69 -20.60
C PRO A 719 -21.04 -3.51 -20.72
N SER A 720 -21.01 -2.61 -19.73
CA SER A 720 -21.83 -1.39 -19.70
C SER A 720 -20.97 -0.13 -19.65
N SER A 721 -21.59 1.05 -19.72
CA SER A 721 -20.88 2.34 -19.59
C SER A 721 -20.12 2.46 -18.27
N ARG A 722 -20.62 1.86 -17.18
CA ARG A 722 -19.95 1.83 -15.87
C ARG A 722 -18.58 1.15 -15.92
N PHE A 723 -18.38 0.20 -16.84
CA PHE A 723 -17.07 -0.40 -17.05
C PHE A 723 -16.09 0.55 -17.74
N HIS A 724 -16.57 1.46 -18.59
CA HIS A 724 -15.73 2.54 -19.13
C HIS A 724 -15.30 3.47 -18.02
N ASP A 725 -16.24 3.89 -17.17
CA ASP A 725 -15.96 4.76 -16.02
C ASP A 725 -14.93 4.10 -15.08
N PHE A 726 -15.05 2.80 -14.82
CA PHE A 726 -14.07 2.04 -14.04
C PHE A 726 -12.68 2.01 -14.68
N VAL A 727 -12.59 1.82 -16.00
CA VAL A 727 -11.29 1.82 -16.72
C VAL A 727 -10.66 3.21 -16.72
N ASP A 728 -11.44 4.24 -16.99
CA ASP A 728 -11.00 5.64 -16.95
C ASP A 728 -10.49 5.99 -15.55
N LEU A 729 -11.26 5.66 -14.50
CA LEU A 729 -10.90 5.86 -13.11
C LEU A 729 -9.57 5.19 -12.73
N CYS A 730 -9.36 3.93 -13.16
CA CYS A 730 -8.10 3.23 -12.94
C CYS A 730 -6.91 3.92 -13.64
N CYS A 731 -7.10 4.35 -14.89
CA CYS A 731 -6.04 4.97 -15.69
C CYS A 731 -5.69 6.37 -15.18
N GLU A 732 -6.69 7.14 -14.75
CA GLU A 732 -6.51 8.44 -14.11
C GLU A 732 -5.75 8.28 -12.79
N ALA A 733 -6.24 7.42 -11.89
CA ALA A 733 -5.58 7.14 -10.61
C ALA A 733 -4.13 6.66 -10.79
N TYR A 734 -3.87 5.78 -11.76
CA TYR A 734 -2.50 5.34 -12.09
C TYR A 734 -1.63 6.51 -12.56
N ASN A 735 -2.09 7.32 -13.52
CA ASN A 735 -1.33 8.46 -14.02
C ASN A 735 -1.05 9.53 -12.95
N LEU A 736 -1.99 9.79 -12.04
CA LEU A 736 -1.76 10.67 -10.89
C LEU A 736 -0.59 10.18 -10.05
N ILE A 737 -0.58 8.90 -9.65
CA ILE A 737 0.54 8.33 -8.86
C ILE A 737 1.87 8.40 -9.63
N ARG A 738 1.87 8.16 -10.95
CA ARG A 738 3.08 8.25 -11.80
C ARG A 738 3.75 9.63 -11.76
N LYS A 739 2.98 10.71 -11.66
CA LYS A 739 3.53 12.08 -11.54
C LYS A 739 4.45 12.20 -10.31
N HIS A 740 4.12 11.49 -9.24
CA HIS A 740 4.85 11.47 -7.96
C HIS A 740 5.87 10.32 -7.84
N THR A 741 6.39 9.78 -8.94
CA THR A 741 7.35 8.65 -8.92
C THR A 741 8.54 8.88 -7.99
N HIS A 742 9.13 10.08 -7.97
CA HIS A 742 10.28 10.42 -7.12
C HIS A 742 9.97 10.23 -5.62
N LEU A 743 8.76 10.56 -5.18
CA LEU A 743 8.33 10.46 -3.78
C LEU A 743 8.34 9.01 -3.31
N PHE A 744 7.72 8.11 -4.08
CA PHE A 744 7.67 6.69 -3.72
C PHE A 744 9.06 6.06 -3.74
N LEU A 745 9.92 6.46 -4.67
CA LEU A 745 11.30 5.96 -4.74
C LEU A 745 12.15 6.46 -3.57
N ASN A 746 12.01 7.73 -3.17
CA ASN A 746 12.69 8.27 -2.00
C ASN A 746 12.22 7.59 -0.72
N LEU A 747 10.91 7.40 -0.57
CA LEU A 747 10.30 6.75 0.58
C LEU A 747 10.80 5.31 0.75
N LEU A 748 10.74 4.51 -0.31
CA LEU A 748 11.19 3.11 -0.28
C LEU A 748 12.73 3.01 -0.22
N GLY A 749 13.45 3.91 -0.88
CA GLY A 749 14.91 3.98 -0.83
C GLY A 749 15.44 4.20 0.60
N LEU A 750 14.79 5.05 1.40
CA LEU A 750 15.13 5.23 2.82
C LEU A 750 14.83 4.00 3.68
N MET A 751 14.00 3.08 3.20
CA MET A 751 13.62 1.86 3.93
C MET A 751 14.50 0.65 3.58
N LEU A 752 15.41 0.72 2.59
CA LEU A 752 16.26 -0.41 2.19
C LEU A 752 17.08 -1.00 3.34
N SER A 753 17.50 -0.17 4.30
CA SER A 753 18.28 -0.62 5.47
C SER A 753 17.43 -1.06 6.66
N CYS A 754 16.09 -1.11 6.55
CA CYS A 754 15.22 -1.43 7.68
C CYS A 754 15.22 -2.93 8.05
N GLY A 755 15.78 -3.79 7.20
CA GLY A 755 15.86 -5.22 7.43
C GLY A 755 14.53 -5.96 7.21
N ILE A 756 13.69 -5.46 6.31
CA ILE A 756 12.59 -6.23 5.70
C ILE A 756 13.21 -7.06 4.57
N PRO A 757 13.08 -8.40 4.57
CA PRO A 757 13.72 -9.25 3.57
C PRO A 757 13.35 -8.93 2.12
N GLU A 758 12.09 -8.57 1.89
CA GLU A 758 11.51 -8.25 0.57
C GLU A 758 11.82 -6.81 0.10
N LEU A 759 12.54 -6.02 0.91
CA LEU A 759 13.02 -4.67 0.56
C LEU A 759 14.42 -4.50 1.15
N SER A 760 15.41 -5.04 0.44
CA SER A 760 16.79 -5.11 0.89
C SER A 760 17.79 -4.52 -0.10
N ASP A 761 17.44 -4.46 -1.39
CA ASP A 761 18.33 -3.97 -2.44
C ASP A 761 17.65 -3.07 -3.49
N LEU A 762 18.45 -2.60 -4.45
CA LEU A 762 17.99 -1.69 -5.51
C LEU A 762 17.12 -2.40 -6.56
N GLU A 763 17.17 -3.72 -6.70
CA GLU A 763 16.30 -4.47 -7.61
C GLU A 763 14.86 -4.50 -7.06
N ASP A 764 14.69 -4.58 -5.75
CA ASP A 764 13.38 -4.47 -5.10
C ASP A 764 12.73 -3.11 -5.40
N LEU A 765 13.52 -2.04 -5.31
CA LEU A 765 13.09 -0.69 -5.65
C LEU A 765 12.82 -0.54 -7.16
N LYS A 766 13.58 -1.25 -7.99
CA LYS A 766 13.42 -1.25 -9.44
C LYS A 766 12.04 -1.75 -9.86
N TYR A 767 11.44 -2.69 -9.13
CA TYR A 767 10.07 -3.13 -9.39
C TYR A 767 9.09 -1.95 -9.46
N VAL A 768 9.11 -1.07 -8.45
CA VAL A 768 8.21 0.08 -8.37
C VAL A 768 8.51 1.09 -9.48
N TYR A 769 9.78 1.32 -9.78
CA TYR A 769 10.21 2.16 -10.90
C TYR A 769 9.65 1.64 -12.24
N ASP A 770 9.79 0.34 -12.50
CA ASP A 770 9.34 -0.30 -13.72
C ASP A 770 7.79 -0.37 -13.79
N ALA A 771 7.11 -0.50 -12.65
CA ALA A 771 5.64 -0.47 -12.56
C ALA A 771 5.07 0.94 -12.79
N LEU A 772 5.77 2.00 -12.36
CA LEU A 772 5.35 3.39 -12.56
C LEU A 772 5.68 3.93 -13.97
N ARG A 773 6.64 3.33 -14.68
CA ARG A 773 7.01 3.70 -16.06
C ARG A 773 7.18 5.23 -16.23
N PRO A 774 8.03 5.91 -15.45
CA PRO A 774 8.08 7.38 -15.40
C PRO A 774 8.48 8.07 -16.71
N HIS A 775 9.09 7.33 -17.63
CA HIS A 775 9.55 7.80 -18.94
C HIS A 775 8.46 7.78 -20.03
N GLU A 776 7.32 7.14 -19.77
CA GLU A 776 6.23 7.06 -20.75
C GLU A 776 5.27 8.23 -20.68
N SER A 777 4.62 8.55 -21.80
CA SER A 777 3.55 9.55 -21.80
C SER A 777 2.34 9.05 -21.00
N GLU A 778 1.49 9.97 -20.53
CA GLU A 778 0.23 9.60 -19.86
C GLU A 778 -0.65 8.71 -20.72
N ALA A 779 -0.66 8.96 -22.03
CA ALA A 779 -1.45 8.17 -22.95
C ALA A 779 -0.88 6.75 -23.12
N ASP A 780 0.43 6.58 -23.29
CA ASP A 780 1.05 5.25 -23.36
C ASP A 780 0.79 4.44 -22.08
N ALA A 781 0.85 5.10 -20.92
CA ALA A 781 0.53 4.51 -19.63
C ALA A 781 -0.95 4.11 -19.50
N THR A 782 -1.89 4.91 -20.01
CA THR A 782 -3.32 4.57 -20.10
C THR A 782 -3.54 3.34 -20.97
N MET A 783 -2.89 3.27 -22.14
CA MET A 783 -2.97 2.10 -23.02
C MET A 783 -2.43 0.85 -22.32
N TYR A 784 -1.31 0.99 -21.61
CA TYR A 784 -0.68 -0.08 -20.88
C TYR A 784 -1.57 -0.60 -19.73
N PHE A 785 -2.09 0.30 -18.89
CA PHE A 785 -2.91 -0.10 -17.75
C PHE A 785 -4.25 -0.71 -18.19
N THR A 786 -4.85 -0.22 -19.28
CA THR A 786 -6.05 -0.83 -19.88
C THR A 786 -5.80 -2.31 -20.24
N ARG A 787 -4.64 -2.63 -20.84
CA ARG A 787 -4.27 -4.02 -21.15
C ARG A 787 -4.08 -4.87 -19.88
N LEU A 788 -3.63 -4.28 -18.77
CA LEU A 788 -3.53 -4.99 -17.50
C LEU A 788 -4.92 -5.34 -16.93
N ILE A 789 -5.91 -4.45 -17.08
CA ILE A 789 -7.31 -4.73 -16.70
C ILE A 789 -7.86 -5.91 -17.51
N GLU A 790 -7.71 -5.87 -18.84
CA GLU A 790 -8.15 -6.95 -19.74
C GLU A 790 -7.46 -8.29 -19.42
N SER A 791 -6.14 -8.25 -19.22
CA SER A 791 -5.35 -9.43 -18.86
C SER A 791 -5.74 -10.01 -17.50
N SER A 792 -6.10 -9.16 -16.54
CA SER A 792 -6.50 -9.58 -15.19
C SER A 792 -7.89 -10.22 -15.23
N LEU A 793 -8.86 -9.61 -15.93
CA LEU A 793 -10.22 -10.14 -16.12
C LEU A 793 -10.21 -11.51 -16.82
N GLY A 794 -9.33 -11.68 -17.82
CA GLY A 794 -9.18 -12.93 -18.56
C GLY A 794 -8.42 -14.04 -17.82
N SER A 795 -7.88 -13.78 -16.62
CA SER A 795 -7.02 -14.71 -15.91
C SER A 795 -7.80 -15.87 -15.26
N VAL A 796 -7.73 -17.05 -15.88
CA VAL A 796 -8.24 -18.31 -15.30
C VAL A 796 -7.41 -18.74 -14.08
N ALA A 797 -6.13 -18.36 -14.03
CA ALA A 797 -5.22 -18.71 -12.93
C ALA A 797 -5.69 -18.15 -11.58
N THR A 798 -6.25 -16.93 -11.58
CA THR A 798 -6.75 -16.27 -10.36
C THR A 798 -7.92 -17.05 -9.76
N LYS A 799 -8.90 -17.44 -10.58
CA LYS A 799 -10.05 -18.24 -10.14
C LYS A 799 -9.64 -19.63 -9.63
N LEU A 800 -8.65 -20.25 -10.28
CA LEU A 800 -8.09 -21.52 -9.83
C LEU A 800 -7.38 -21.37 -8.47
N ASN A 801 -6.62 -20.30 -8.25
CA ASN A 801 -5.99 -20.03 -6.96
C ASN A 801 -7.06 -19.89 -5.86
N PHE A 802 -8.13 -19.12 -6.10
CA PHE A 802 -9.24 -18.98 -5.16
C PHE A 802 -9.89 -20.32 -4.80
N PHE A 803 -10.09 -21.19 -5.80
CA PHE A 803 -10.61 -22.52 -5.58
C PHE A 803 -9.69 -23.40 -4.72
N ILE A 804 -8.38 -23.35 -4.94
CA ILE A 804 -7.39 -24.07 -4.14
C ILE A 804 -7.43 -23.57 -2.68
N HIS A 805 -7.55 -22.26 -2.47
CA HIS A 805 -7.68 -21.67 -1.13
C HIS A 805 -8.99 -22.10 -0.44
N ASN A 806 -10.12 -22.11 -1.15
CA ASN A 806 -11.39 -22.62 -0.64
C ASN A 806 -11.25 -24.06 -0.12
N LEU A 807 -10.55 -24.93 -0.87
CA LEU A 807 -10.30 -26.33 -0.50
C LEU A 807 -9.33 -26.47 0.68
N ALA A 808 -8.25 -25.69 0.72
CA ALA A 808 -7.25 -25.77 1.77
C ALA A 808 -7.85 -25.42 3.15
N GLN A 809 -8.70 -24.39 3.21
CA GLN A 809 -9.36 -23.97 4.45
C GLN A 809 -10.43 -24.95 4.94
N MET A 810 -11.03 -25.77 4.06
CA MET A 810 -11.92 -26.85 4.49
C MET A 810 -11.18 -27.94 5.29
N LYS A 811 -9.87 -28.12 5.09
CA LYS A 811 -9.07 -29.05 5.91
C LYS A 811 -8.87 -28.57 7.35
N PHE A 812 -9.13 -27.30 7.64
CA PHE A 812 -8.96 -26.68 8.96
C PHE A 812 -10.28 -26.38 9.68
N ALA A 813 -11.45 -26.65 9.06
CA ALA A 813 -12.74 -26.49 9.70
C ALA A 813 -13.04 -27.67 10.63
N SER A 814 -13.12 -27.41 11.94
CA SER A 814 -13.67 -28.36 12.92
C SER A 814 -15.16 -28.58 12.67
N SER A 815 -15.59 -29.83 12.70
CA SER A 815 -16.91 -30.32 12.33
C SER A 815 -18.02 -30.00 13.36
N GLU A 816 -18.55 -28.78 13.38
CA GLU A 816 -19.77 -28.51 14.18
C GLU A 816 -20.96 -27.91 13.42
N ASP A 817 -20.83 -27.47 12.17
CA ASP A 817 -21.99 -27.00 11.39
C ASP A 817 -22.63 -28.13 10.57
N ARG A 818 -23.91 -28.41 10.86
CA ARG A 818 -24.74 -29.32 10.04
C ARG A 818 -24.90 -28.72 8.64
N PRO A 819 -24.68 -29.48 7.55
CA PRO A 819 -24.86 -28.96 6.19
C PRO A 819 -26.33 -28.59 5.94
N THR A 820 -26.58 -27.37 5.44
CA THR A 820 -27.90 -26.86 4.99
C THR A 820 -27.95 -26.78 3.47
N LEU A 821 -29.10 -26.64 2.80
CA LEU A 821 -29.19 -26.39 1.35
C LEU A 821 -29.27 -24.87 1.08
N SER A 822 -28.49 -24.36 0.12
CA SER A 822 -28.33 -22.92 -0.15
C SER A 822 -29.62 -22.22 -0.57
N PHE A 823 -30.52 -22.98 -1.19
CA PHE A 823 -31.80 -22.51 -1.71
C PHE A 823 -32.98 -22.69 -0.72
N ALA A 824 -32.73 -23.23 0.48
CA ALA A 824 -33.76 -23.47 1.50
C ALA A 824 -33.45 -22.71 2.80
N PRO A 825 -34.23 -21.67 3.17
CA PRO A 825 -33.93 -20.80 4.31
C PRO A 825 -34.13 -21.46 5.69
N ARG A 826 -34.75 -22.65 5.75
CA ARG A 826 -34.94 -23.45 6.96
C ARG A 826 -34.70 -24.92 6.65
N VAL A 827 -34.07 -25.64 7.58
CA VAL A 827 -33.98 -27.10 7.52
C VAL A 827 -35.32 -27.67 7.97
N HIS A 828 -35.97 -28.43 7.11
CA HIS A 828 -37.23 -29.07 7.43
C HIS A 828 -36.98 -30.50 7.92
N THR A 829 -37.66 -30.89 8.99
CA THR A 829 -37.54 -32.22 9.59
C THR A 829 -38.93 -32.83 9.76
N ALA A 830 -39.30 -33.83 8.96
CA ALA A 830 -40.50 -34.63 9.26
C ALA A 830 -40.29 -36.12 8.98
N LYS A 831 -40.93 -36.95 9.82
CA LYS A 831 -40.78 -38.41 9.89
C LYS A 831 -41.70 -39.19 8.94
N ASN A 832 -42.02 -38.67 7.74
CA ASN A 832 -42.90 -39.37 6.80
C ASN A 832 -42.13 -39.78 5.53
N LYS A 833 -42.37 -41.02 5.09
CA LYS A 833 -41.73 -41.64 3.93
C LYS A 833 -42.21 -40.98 2.64
N VAL A 834 -41.29 -40.52 1.80
CA VAL A 834 -41.58 -40.09 0.42
C VAL A 834 -41.63 -41.35 -0.45
N LEU A 835 -42.73 -41.58 -1.16
CA LEU A 835 -43.00 -42.86 -1.82
C LEU A 835 -42.81 -42.84 -3.34
N LEU A 836 -43.00 -41.70 -4.01
CA LEU A 836 -42.79 -41.61 -5.46
C LEU A 836 -42.37 -40.19 -5.88
N CYS A 837 -41.37 -40.09 -6.76
CA CYS A 837 -40.96 -38.85 -7.42
C CYS A 837 -40.81 -39.05 -8.93
N VAL A 838 -41.56 -38.27 -9.73
CA VAL A 838 -41.42 -38.24 -11.20
C VAL A 838 -40.91 -36.86 -11.60
N PHE A 839 -39.80 -36.81 -12.33
CA PHE A 839 -39.19 -35.59 -12.85
C PHE A 839 -39.64 -35.29 -14.28
N GLN A 840 -40.26 -34.13 -14.49
CA GLN A 840 -40.68 -33.65 -15.81
C GLN A 840 -40.29 -32.16 -15.94
N ALA A 841 -39.33 -31.84 -16.82
CA ALA A 841 -38.88 -30.47 -17.11
C ALA A 841 -38.60 -29.59 -15.86
N PHE A 842 -37.78 -30.08 -14.92
CA PHE A 842 -37.45 -29.45 -13.62
C PHE A 842 -38.54 -29.49 -12.54
N VAL A 843 -39.70 -30.10 -12.79
CA VAL A 843 -40.75 -30.31 -11.80
C VAL A 843 -40.65 -31.72 -11.23
N VAL A 844 -40.53 -31.84 -9.91
CA VAL A 844 -40.59 -33.09 -9.15
C VAL A 844 -41.99 -33.22 -8.54
N LYS A 845 -42.72 -34.25 -8.92
CA LYS A 845 -43.98 -34.63 -8.26
C LYS A 845 -43.67 -35.39 -6.97
N VAL A 846 -44.06 -34.92 -5.80
CA VAL A 846 -43.79 -35.51 -4.48
C VAL A 846 -45.08 -36.09 -3.90
N GLU A 847 -45.10 -37.41 -3.68
CA GLU A 847 -46.19 -38.12 -2.98
C GLU A 847 -45.72 -38.59 -1.60
N ARG A 848 -46.49 -38.25 -0.56
CA ARG A 848 -46.19 -38.54 0.86
C ARG A 848 -47.24 -39.48 1.44
N ASP A 849 -46.80 -40.36 2.33
CA ASP A 849 -47.69 -41.30 3.04
C ASP A 849 -48.76 -40.53 3.83
N GLY A 850 -50.04 -40.78 3.52
CA GLY A 850 -51.21 -40.13 4.15
C GLY A 850 -51.72 -38.83 3.51
N GLN A 851 -51.12 -38.32 2.43
CA GLN A 851 -51.66 -37.18 1.66
C GLN A 851 -52.32 -37.65 0.36
N GLN A 852 -53.57 -37.24 0.11
CA GLN A 852 -54.32 -37.60 -1.11
C GLN A 852 -53.90 -36.81 -2.36
N GLU A 853 -53.18 -35.70 -2.21
CA GLU A 853 -52.73 -34.85 -3.32
C GLU A 853 -51.21 -34.86 -3.48
N ALA A 854 -50.75 -34.99 -4.71
CA ALA A 854 -49.34 -34.92 -5.06
C ALA A 854 -48.88 -33.47 -5.19
N LEU A 855 -47.78 -33.11 -4.54
CA LEU A 855 -47.20 -31.77 -4.57
C LEU A 855 -46.20 -31.65 -5.72
N LEU A 856 -46.20 -30.53 -6.45
CA LEU A 856 -45.21 -30.26 -7.50
C LEU A 856 -44.16 -29.30 -6.95
N VAL A 857 -42.88 -29.71 -6.91
CA VAL A 857 -41.76 -28.86 -6.48
C VAL A 857 -40.76 -28.68 -7.60
N GLN A 858 -40.32 -27.44 -7.87
CA GLN A 858 -39.36 -27.17 -8.94
C GLN A 858 -37.91 -27.23 -8.43
N ARG A 859 -37.07 -28.06 -9.06
CA ARG A 859 -35.66 -28.23 -8.71
C ARG A 859 -34.75 -28.22 -9.93
N THR A 860 -33.73 -27.36 -9.91
CA THR A 860 -32.75 -27.22 -10.99
C THR A 860 -31.66 -28.28 -10.90
N PHE A 861 -30.94 -28.52 -12.01
CA PHE A 861 -29.81 -29.46 -12.02
C PHE A 861 -28.70 -29.07 -11.03
N GLU A 862 -28.47 -27.77 -10.85
CA GLU A 862 -27.49 -27.24 -9.89
C GLU A 862 -27.89 -27.56 -8.45
N GLU A 863 -29.19 -27.48 -8.13
CA GLU A 863 -29.73 -27.86 -6.81
C GLU A 863 -29.59 -29.38 -6.57
N PHE A 864 -29.83 -30.22 -7.59
CA PHE A 864 -29.58 -31.67 -7.52
C PHE A 864 -28.09 -32.00 -7.25
N GLN A 865 -27.19 -31.28 -7.91
CA GLN A 865 -25.75 -31.44 -7.72
C GLN A 865 -25.32 -30.96 -6.32
N GLU A 866 -25.92 -29.88 -5.81
CA GLU A 866 -25.69 -29.39 -4.46
C GLU A 866 -26.14 -30.42 -3.41
N LEU A 867 -27.34 -30.99 -3.56
CA LEU A 867 -27.84 -32.07 -2.72
C LEU A 867 -26.86 -33.25 -2.71
N HIS A 868 -26.46 -33.73 -3.89
CA HIS A 868 -25.54 -34.86 -4.00
C HIS A 868 -24.17 -34.58 -3.33
N SER A 869 -23.64 -33.36 -3.53
CA SER A 869 -22.37 -32.95 -2.94
C SER A 869 -22.44 -32.89 -1.41
N LYS A 870 -23.54 -32.37 -0.86
CA LYS A 870 -23.76 -32.30 0.59
C LYS A 870 -24.04 -33.66 1.23
N LEU A 871 -24.73 -34.55 0.51
CA LEU A 871 -24.91 -35.94 0.94
C LEU A 871 -23.57 -36.71 0.96
N ARG A 872 -22.67 -36.48 0.00
CA ARG A 872 -21.30 -37.06 0.02
C ARG A 872 -20.47 -36.63 1.22
N LEU A 873 -20.75 -35.47 1.80
CA LEU A 873 -20.08 -35.00 3.01
C LEU A 873 -20.64 -35.70 4.26
N MET A 874 -21.92 -36.06 4.26
CA MET A 874 -22.59 -36.72 5.38
C MET A 874 -22.46 -38.25 5.36
N PHE A 875 -22.39 -38.86 4.18
CA PHE A 875 -22.39 -40.31 3.99
C PHE A 875 -21.22 -40.75 3.08
N PRO A 876 -20.56 -41.88 3.39
CA PRO A 876 -19.54 -42.45 2.52
C PRO A 876 -20.07 -42.67 1.09
N SER A 877 -19.23 -42.42 0.08
CA SER A 877 -19.59 -42.53 -1.34
C SER A 877 -20.20 -43.89 -1.74
N THR A 878 -19.91 -44.96 -1.00
CA THR A 878 -20.46 -46.31 -1.20
C THR A 878 -21.93 -46.45 -0.83
N LYS A 879 -22.47 -45.55 0.01
CA LYS A 879 -23.88 -45.53 0.42
C LYS A 879 -24.77 -44.66 -0.47
N LEU A 880 -24.19 -43.93 -1.42
CA LEU A 880 -24.91 -42.96 -2.24
C LEU A 880 -25.06 -43.45 -3.68
N PRO A 881 -26.20 -43.17 -4.34
CA PRO A 881 -26.37 -43.49 -5.75
C PRO A 881 -25.44 -42.68 -6.63
N SER A 882 -25.09 -43.23 -7.80
CA SER A 882 -24.26 -42.55 -8.80
C SER A 882 -24.98 -41.30 -9.32
N PHE A 883 -24.25 -40.18 -9.37
CA PHE A 883 -24.75 -38.91 -9.92
C PHE A 883 -24.09 -38.64 -11.28
N PRO A 884 -24.80 -38.04 -12.25
CA PRO A 884 -24.22 -37.74 -13.56
C PRO A 884 -23.04 -36.77 -13.47
N ASN A 885 -21.83 -37.24 -13.81
CA ASN A 885 -20.57 -36.49 -13.60
C ASN A 885 -20.08 -35.69 -14.83
N ARG A 886 -20.80 -35.62 -15.95
CA ARG A 886 -20.31 -34.92 -17.15
C ARG A 886 -20.60 -33.42 -17.11
N PHE A 887 -19.59 -32.64 -16.72
CA PHE A 887 -19.52 -31.20 -16.98
C PHE A 887 -19.50 -30.96 -18.50
N VAL A 888 -20.50 -30.25 -19.03
CA VAL A 888 -20.47 -29.69 -20.38
C VAL A 888 -20.33 -28.19 -20.23
N ILE A 889 -19.18 -27.65 -20.65
CA ILE A 889 -18.93 -26.22 -20.74
C ILE A 889 -19.76 -25.68 -21.91
N GLY A 890 -20.81 -24.89 -21.62
CA GLY A 890 -21.63 -24.21 -22.62
C GLY A 890 -23.14 -24.23 -22.31
N ARG A 891 -23.73 -23.03 -22.14
CA ARG A 891 -25.17 -22.67 -22.11
C ARG A 891 -26.13 -23.74 -21.55
N SER A 892 -26.25 -23.83 -20.22
CA SER A 892 -27.12 -24.76 -19.49
C SER A 892 -28.55 -24.24 -19.24
N ARG A 893 -29.23 -23.65 -20.23
CA ARG A 893 -30.64 -23.21 -20.08
C ARG A 893 -31.53 -23.45 -21.32
N GLY A 894 -31.22 -24.44 -22.16
CA GLY A 894 -32.12 -24.85 -23.25
C GLY A 894 -32.99 -26.04 -22.84
N GLU A 895 -34.30 -26.02 -23.15
CA GLU A 895 -35.24 -27.15 -22.97
C GLU A 895 -34.68 -28.48 -23.50
N ALA A 896 -33.97 -28.45 -24.63
CA ALA A 896 -33.35 -29.63 -25.23
C ALA A 896 -32.24 -30.29 -24.36
N THR A 897 -31.61 -29.56 -23.44
CA THR A 897 -30.61 -30.11 -22.50
C THR A 897 -31.28 -30.71 -21.25
N ALA A 898 -32.45 -30.17 -20.87
CA ALA A 898 -33.25 -30.68 -19.76
C ALA A 898 -33.85 -32.05 -20.09
N ASP A 899 -34.33 -32.25 -21.33
CA ASP A 899 -34.89 -33.53 -21.78
C ASP A 899 -33.85 -34.66 -21.83
N ARG A 900 -32.60 -34.37 -22.24
CA ARG A 900 -31.52 -35.38 -22.24
C ARG A 900 -31.07 -35.84 -20.85
N ARG A 901 -31.23 -35.01 -19.82
CA ARG A 901 -30.81 -35.31 -18.43
C ARG A 901 -31.95 -35.87 -17.58
N LYS A 902 -33.18 -35.87 -18.10
CA LYS A 902 -34.38 -36.31 -17.41
C LYS A 902 -34.27 -37.76 -16.94
N ASP A 903 -33.82 -38.66 -17.80
CA ASP A 903 -33.73 -40.10 -17.49
C ASP A 903 -32.65 -40.40 -16.44
N GLU A 904 -31.53 -39.68 -16.50
CA GLU A 904 -30.42 -39.80 -15.54
C GLU A 904 -30.80 -39.27 -14.15
N LEU A 905 -31.51 -38.13 -14.09
CA LEU A 905 -31.99 -37.55 -12.83
C LEU A 905 -33.14 -38.37 -12.22
N ASN A 906 -34.06 -38.89 -13.05
CA ASN A 906 -35.09 -39.83 -12.60
C ASN A 906 -34.44 -41.09 -11.99
N GLY A 907 -33.41 -41.62 -12.65
CA GLY A 907 -32.59 -42.69 -12.09
C GLY A 907 -31.97 -42.31 -10.75
N TYR A 908 -31.31 -41.16 -10.65
CA TYR A 908 -30.69 -40.69 -9.41
C TYR A 908 -31.69 -40.53 -8.26
N VAL A 909 -32.83 -39.88 -8.50
CA VAL A 909 -33.90 -39.67 -7.51
C VAL A 909 -34.48 -40.99 -7.04
N TRP A 910 -34.75 -41.91 -7.96
CA TRP A 910 -35.29 -43.23 -7.62
C TRP A 910 -34.35 -43.99 -6.68
N HIS A 911 -33.05 -44.04 -6.99
CA HIS A 911 -32.09 -44.71 -6.12
C HIS A 911 -31.84 -43.96 -4.80
N LEU A 912 -32.00 -42.63 -4.77
CA LEU A 912 -31.82 -41.83 -3.56
C LEU A 912 -32.94 -42.06 -2.54
N ILE A 913 -34.19 -42.16 -3.00
CA ILE A 913 -35.36 -42.43 -2.15
C ILE A 913 -35.37 -43.88 -1.64
N HIS A 914 -34.79 -44.81 -2.41
CA HIS A 914 -34.66 -46.23 -2.05
C HIS A 914 -33.31 -46.57 -1.39
N ALA A 915 -32.49 -45.57 -1.06
CA ALA A 915 -31.25 -45.77 -0.32
C ALA A 915 -31.52 -46.24 1.13
N ALA A 916 -30.45 -46.58 1.85
CA ALA A 916 -30.57 -46.97 3.26
C ALA A 916 -31.30 -45.88 4.09
N PRO A 917 -32.10 -46.24 5.12
CA PRO A 917 -32.97 -45.30 5.82
C PRO A 917 -32.25 -44.09 6.42
N ASP A 918 -30.98 -44.26 6.82
CA ASP A 918 -30.10 -43.19 7.31
C ASP A 918 -29.84 -42.11 6.25
N VAL A 919 -29.83 -42.47 4.96
CA VAL A 919 -29.62 -41.57 3.82
C VAL A 919 -30.95 -41.00 3.30
N ALA A 920 -31.91 -41.88 2.99
CA ALA A 920 -33.17 -41.50 2.33
C ALA A 920 -34.07 -40.61 3.20
N GLN A 921 -33.91 -40.66 4.53
CA GLN A 921 -34.71 -39.92 5.50
C GLN A 921 -33.93 -38.80 6.21
N CYS A 922 -32.77 -38.41 5.70
CA CYS A 922 -32.00 -37.31 6.31
C CYS A 922 -32.63 -35.94 6.00
N ASP A 923 -32.37 -34.98 6.88
CA ASP A 923 -32.94 -33.62 6.82
C ASP A 923 -32.66 -32.90 5.49
N LEU A 924 -31.52 -33.19 4.84
CA LEU A 924 -31.18 -32.63 3.52
C LEU A 924 -32.11 -33.16 2.42
N VAL A 925 -32.36 -34.48 2.38
CA VAL A 925 -33.26 -35.09 1.40
C VAL A 925 -34.69 -34.61 1.64
N TYR A 926 -35.10 -34.53 2.91
CA TYR A 926 -36.42 -34.02 3.26
C TYR A 926 -36.60 -32.54 2.86
N THR A 927 -35.62 -31.69 3.18
CA THR A 927 -35.62 -30.27 2.82
C THR A 927 -35.61 -30.07 1.30
N PHE A 928 -34.89 -30.92 0.57
CA PHE A 928 -34.86 -30.87 -0.90
C PHE A 928 -36.24 -31.08 -1.53
N PHE A 929 -37.06 -31.99 -0.98
CA PHE A 929 -38.42 -32.28 -1.47
C PHE A 929 -39.52 -31.51 -0.71
N HIS A 930 -39.16 -30.52 0.12
CA HIS A 930 -40.13 -29.64 0.78
C HIS A 930 -40.55 -28.50 -0.16
N PRO A 931 -41.85 -28.17 -0.29
CA PRO A 931 -42.30 -27.00 -1.07
C PRO A 931 -41.63 -25.71 -0.57
N LEU A 932 -41.19 -24.86 -1.50
CA LEU A 932 -40.67 -23.51 -1.22
C LEU A 932 -41.72 -22.48 -1.65
N PRO A 933 -41.63 -21.20 -1.22
CA PRO A 933 -42.60 -20.17 -1.62
C PRO A 933 -42.76 -20.00 -3.15
N ARG A 934 -41.72 -20.33 -3.92
CA ARG A 934 -41.76 -20.35 -5.40
C ARG A 934 -42.59 -21.50 -6.00
N ASP A 935 -42.87 -22.53 -5.20
CA ASP A 935 -43.62 -23.73 -5.60
C ASP A 935 -45.14 -23.60 -5.31
N GLU A 936 -45.59 -22.52 -4.63
CA GLU A 936 -46.99 -22.34 -4.16
C GLU A 936 -47.90 -21.52 -5.11
N THR A 937 -47.43 -21.05 -6.26
CA THR A 937 -48.24 -20.26 -7.20
C THR A 937 -48.83 -21.10 -8.34
N PRO A 938 -50.16 -21.29 -8.42
CA PRO A 938 -50.80 -21.81 -9.62
C PRO A 938 -50.86 -20.72 -10.70
N GLY A 939 -50.02 -20.87 -11.73
CA GLY A 939 -50.21 -20.34 -13.09
C GLY A 939 -50.63 -18.88 -13.27
N THR A 940 -49.66 -17.98 -13.50
CA THR A 940 -49.84 -16.89 -14.47
C THR A 940 -48.48 -16.45 -15.02
N THR A 941 -48.06 -17.05 -16.12
CA THR A 941 -47.00 -16.49 -16.98
C THR A 941 -47.60 -15.32 -17.76
N THR A 942 -47.60 -14.12 -17.17
CA THR A 942 -47.67 -12.89 -17.95
C THR A 942 -46.26 -12.44 -18.28
N SER A 943 -45.71 -12.96 -19.37
CA SER A 943 -44.68 -12.23 -20.12
C SER A 943 -45.38 -11.01 -20.73
N LYS A 944 -45.18 -9.83 -20.15
CA LYS A 944 -45.38 -8.58 -20.89
C LYS A 944 -44.13 -8.40 -21.77
N PRO A 945 -44.24 -8.44 -23.12
CA PRO A 945 -43.25 -7.77 -23.92
C PRO A 945 -43.46 -6.26 -23.73
N LEU A 946 -42.44 -5.55 -23.28
CA LEU A 946 -42.38 -4.11 -23.52
C LEU A 946 -42.36 -3.93 -25.04
N ALA A 947 -43.50 -3.56 -25.60
CA ALA A 947 -43.57 -3.02 -26.95
C ALA A 947 -42.83 -1.68 -26.94
N TRP A 948 -41.64 -1.65 -27.54
CA TRP A 948 -41.02 -0.41 -27.95
C TRP A 948 -41.88 0.21 -29.05
N SER A 949 -42.56 1.31 -28.74
CA SER A 949 -42.95 2.28 -29.74
C SER A 949 -41.67 2.80 -30.43
N PRO A 950 -41.65 2.93 -31.77
CA PRO A 950 -40.49 3.51 -32.45
C PRO A 950 -40.40 4.98 -32.05
N VAL A 951 -39.42 5.31 -31.21
CA VAL A 951 -39.01 6.69 -30.99
C VAL A 951 -38.29 7.14 -32.26
N VAL A 952 -38.82 8.20 -32.86
CA VAL A 952 -38.21 8.90 -33.98
C VAL A 952 -36.93 9.56 -33.49
N GLY A 953 -35.80 9.16 -34.09
CA GLY A 953 -34.44 9.63 -33.77
C GLY A 953 -33.55 8.51 -33.21
N ARG A 954 -33.06 7.58 -34.05
CA ARG A 954 -32.08 6.56 -33.62
C ARG A 954 -30.71 7.23 -33.44
N GLU A 955 -30.32 7.52 -32.21
CA GLU A 955 -28.92 7.77 -31.85
C GLU A 955 -28.13 6.46 -32.03
N LEU A 956 -27.06 6.46 -32.84
CA LEU A 956 -26.27 5.26 -33.16
C LEU A 956 -25.12 5.02 -32.15
N GLY A 957 -25.18 5.68 -31.00
CA GLY A 957 -24.17 5.66 -29.94
C GLY A 957 -23.23 6.86 -29.99
N GLU A 958 -22.26 6.86 -29.08
CA GLU A 958 -21.27 7.93 -28.94
C GLU A 958 -19.86 7.36 -28.87
N VAL A 959 -18.87 8.08 -29.40
CA VAL A 959 -17.45 7.75 -29.32
C VAL A 959 -16.69 8.79 -28.51
N LYS A 960 -15.91 8.35 -27.52
CA LYS A 960 -15.02 9.20 -26.72
C LYS A 960 -13.64 9.23 -27.35
N LEU A 961 -13.11 10.42 -27.61
CA LEU A 961 -11.77 10.62 -28.17
C LEU A 961 -10.95 11.54 -27.28
N SER A 962 -9.63 11.30 -27.26
CA SER A 962 -8.64 12.27 -26.78
C SER A 962 -7.75 12.70 -27.96
N ILE A 963 -7.73 14.00 -28.24
CA ILE A 963 -7.03 14.58 -29.38
C ILE A 963 -6.02 15.62 -28.89
N SER A 964 -4.79 15.56 -29.40
CA SER A 964 -3.76 16.57 -29.12
C SER A 964 -2.85 16.78 -30.32
N TYR A 965 -2.30 17.98 -30.44
CA TYR A 965 -1.34 18.33 -31.48
C TYR A 965 -0.05 18.85 -30.86
N LYS A 966 1.07 18.18 -31.14
CA LYS A 966 2.42 18.58 -30.69
C LYS A 966 3.48 18.07 -31.65
N ASN A 967 4.60 18.79 -31.78
CA ASN A 967 5.75 18.40 -32.62
C ASN A 967 5.34 17.99 -34.05
N ASP A 968 4.49 18.80 -34.69
CA ASP A 968 4.00 18.57 -36.05
C ASP A 968 3.28 17.22 -36.26
N LYS A 969 2.71 16.67 -35.18
CA LYS A 969 1.96 15.41 -35.18
C LYS A 969 0.65 15.58 -34.45
N LEU A 970 -0.39 15.00 -35.04
CA LEU A 970 -1.72 14.87 -34.45
C LEU A 970 -1.83 13.48 -33.80
N PHE A 971 -2.13 13.46 -32.51
CA PHE A 971 -2.33 12.28 -31.69
C PHE A 971 -3.82 12.15 -31.41
N ILE A 972 -4.42 11.05 -31.83
CA ILE A 972 -5.85 10.75 -31.65
C ILE A 972 -5.94 9.42 -30.92
N MET A 973 -6.36 9.43 -29.66
CA MET A 973 -6.64 8.22 -28.89
C MET A 973 -8.13 7.91 -28.96
N VAL A 974 -8.46 6.76 -29.53
CA VAL A 974 -9.83 6.21 -29.51
C VAL A 974 -10.02 5.54 -28.16
N MET A 975 -10.88 6.09 -27.29
CA MET A 975 -11.02 5.63 -25.91
C MET A 975 -12.13 4.58 -25.79
N HIS A 976 -13.38 5.02 -25.89
CA HIS A 976 -14.58 4.20 -25.69
C HIS A 976 -15.61 4.46 -26.77
N ILE A 977 -16.47 3.49 -27.01
CA ILE A 977 -17.75 3.72 -27.69
C ILE A 977 -18.85 3.18 -26.78
N ARG A 978 -19.94 3.92 -26.62
CA ARG A 978 -21.10 3.47 -25.84
C ARG A 978 -22.38 3.51 -26.67
N GLY A 979 -23.31 2.61 -26.36
CA GLY A 979 -24.66 2.63 -26.91
C GLY A 979 -24.77 2.22 -28.38
N LEU A 980 -23.87 1.37 -28.90
CA LEU A 980 -24.02 0.86 -30.26
C LEU A 980 -25.30 0.04 -30.41
N VAL A 981 -26.03 0.27 -31.51
CA VAL A 981 -27.27 -0.46 -31.80
C VAL A 981 -26.92 -1.82 -32.40
N SER A 982 -27.56 -2.89 -31.89
CA SER A 982 -27.38 -4.26 -32.36
C SER A 982 -28.73 -4.91 -32.69
N ASP A 983 -28.85 -5.53 -33.87
CA ASP A 983 -30.02 -6.28 -34.31
C ASP A 983 -29.98 -7.75 -33.81
N GLY A 984 -29.76 -7.94 -32.50
CA GLY A 984 -29.94 -9.23 -31.80
C GLY A 984 -28.66 -10.02 -31.44
N THR A 985 -27.52 -9.74 -32.08
CA THR A 985 -26.19 -10.24 -31.67
C THR A 985 -25.19 -9.11 -31.59
N ASP A 986 -24.54 -8.97 -30.43
CA ASP A 986 -23.57 -7.89 -30.19
C ASP A 986 -22.45 -7.94 -31.26
N PRO A 987 -22.13 -6.80 -31.88
CA PRO A 987 -21.17 -6.74 -32.98
C PRO A 987 -19.73 -6.95 -32.49
N ASP A 988 -18.81 -7.14 -33.45
CA ASP A 988 -17.36 -7.04 -33.22
C ASP A 988 -16.86 -5.67 -33.74
N PRO A 989 -17.09 -4.55 -33.01
CA PRO A 989 -16.84 -3.21 -33.53
C PRO A 989 -15.34 -2.87 -33.62
N TYR A 990 -14.97 -2.13 -34.66
CA TYR A 990 -13.66 -1.49 -34.82
C TYR A 990 -13.80 -0.13 -35.50
N VAL A 991 -12.82 0.75 -35.28
CA VAL A 991 -12.87 2.14 -35.76
C VAL A 991 -11.91 2.32 -36.94
N LYS A 992 -12.35 3.04 -37.99
CA LYS A 992 -11.50 3.59 -39.05
C LYS A 992 -11.48 5.12 -38.94
N LEU A 993 -10.28 5.69 -39.00
CA LEU A 993 -10.04 7.12 -38.95
C LEU A 993 -9.42 7.60 -40.27
N TYR A 994 -9.86 8.78 -40.72
CA TYR A 994 -9.32 9.50 -41.87
C TYR A 994 -9.14 10.98 -41.49
N LEU A 995 -8.07 11.62 -41.96
CA LEU A 995 -7.84 13.04 -41.77
C LEU A 995 -8.08 13.79 -43.08
N LEU A 996 -9.23 14.46 -43.18
CA LEU A 996 -9.69 15.12 -44.40
C LEU A 996 -9.23 16.59 -44.45
N PRO A 997 -8.97 17.15 -45.66
CA PRO A 997 -8.93 16.46 -46.95
C PRO A 997 -7.70 15.55 -47.07
N ASP A 998 -7.89 14.31 -47.53
CA ASP A 998 -6.81 13.31 -47.72
C ASP A 998 -6.57 13.03 -49.22
N PRO A 999 -5.99 13.98 -49.98
CA PRO A 999 -5.83 13.84 -51.42
C PRO A 999 -4.93 12.66 -51.81
N GLN A 1000 -4.01 12.27 -50.93
CA GLN A 1000 -3.07 11.17 -51.16
C GLN A 1000 -3.57 9.81 -50.63
N LYS A 1001 -4.72 9.78 -49.93
CA LYS A 1001 -5.30 8.57 -49.31
C LYS A 1001 -4.36 7.86 -48.31
N THR A 1002 -3.49 8.60 -47.63
CA THR A 1002 -2.46 8.05 -46.73
C THR A 1002 -2.82 8.18 -45.24
N SER A 1003 -3.86 8.93 -44.91
CA SER A 1003 -4.26 9.21 -43.53
C SER A 1003 -5.04 8.08 -42.85
N LYS A 1004 -5.46 7.05 -43.61
CA LYS A 1004 -6.28 5.97 -43.09
C LYS A 1004 -5.59 5.23 -41.95
N ARG A 1005 -6.29 5.10 -40.82
CA ARG A 1005 -5.86 4.34 -39.64
C ARG A 1005 -7.04 3.49 -39.14
N LYS A 1006 -6.75 2.40 -38.42
CA LYS A 1006 -7.80 1.54 -37.86
C LYS A 1006 -7.41 1.00 -36.49
N THR A 1007 -8.39 0.79 -35.62
CA THR A 1007 -8.21 0.09 -34.33
C THR A 1007 -8.36 -1.42 -34.50
N LYS A 1008 -8.03 -2.18 -33.44
CA LYS A 1008 -8.42 -3.60 -33.33
C LYS A 1008 -9.93 -3.75 -33.17
N ALA A 1009 -10.47 -4.91 -33.53
CA ALA A 1009 -11.87 -5.24 -33.28
C ALA A 1009 -12.07 -5.69 -31.83
N ALA A 1010 -13.01 -5.06 -31.14
CA ALA A 1010 -13.49 -5.48 -29.84
C ALA A 1010 -14.52 -6.60 -30.03
N ARG A 1011 -14.52 -7.63 -29.19
CA ARG A 1011 -15.35 -8.82 -29.40
C ARG A 1011 -16.71 -8.70 -28.72
N ARG A 1012 -17.79 -8.93 -29.47
CA ARG A 1012 -19.18 -9.11 -29.04
C ARG A 1012 -19.61 -8.10 -27.98
N THR A 1013 -19.51 -6.82 -28.31
CA THR A 1013 -19.84 -5.74 -27.39
C THR A 1013 -20.45 -4.55 -28.10
N CYS A 1014 -21.46 -3.95 -27.48
CA CYS A 1014 -22.02 -2.67 -27.90
C CYS A 1014 -21.36 -1.47 -27.18
N ASN A 1015 -20.45 -1.75 -26.23
CA ASN A 1015 -19.75 -0.78 -25.41
C ASN A 1015 -18.22 -1.06 -25.42
N PRO A 1016 -17.54 -1.03 -26.57
CA PRO A 1016 -16.11 -1.37 -26.64
C PRO A 1016 -15.22 -0.32 -25.97
N THR A 1017 -14.17 -0.80 -25.30
CA THR A 1017 -13.01 -0.01 -24.87
C THR A 1017 -11.85 -0.31 -25.79
N TYR A 1018 -11.19 0.72 -26.32
CA TYR A 1018 -10.00 0.58 -27.16
C TYR A 1018 -8.76 1.13 -26.46
N ASN A 1019 -8.81 2.38 -25.99
CA ASN A 1019 -7.62 3.14 -25.56
C ASN A 1019 -6.44 2.89 -26.52
N GLU A 1020 -6.67 3.11 -27.82
CA GLU A 1020 -5.65 2.93 -28.87
C GLU A 1020 -5.25 4.28 -29.45
N MET A 1021 -3.95 4.60 -29.37
CA MET A 1021 -3.39 5.81 -29.96
C MET A 1021 -3.12 5.65 -31.45
N VAL A 1022 -3.57 6.64 -32.22
CA VAL A 1022 -3.32 6.80 -33.63
C VAL A 1022 -2.56 8.09 -33.87
N VAL A 1023 -1.42 8.00 -34.56
CA VAL A 1023 -0.56 9.15 -34.85
C VAL A 1023 -0.55 9.46 -36.34
N THR A 1024 -0.74 10.73 -36.67
CA THR A 1024 -0.73 11.26 -38.04
C THR A 1024 0.18 12.47 -38.13
N SER A 1025 1.09 12.51 -39.10
CA SER A 1025 1.98 13.66 -39.32
C SER A 1025 1.20 14.81 -39.96
N LEU A 1026 1.31 16.02 -39.39
CA LEU A 1026 0.69 17.23 -39.92
C LEU A 1026 1.68 18.42 -39.76
N PRO A 1027 2.42 18.77 -40.83
CA PRO A 1027 3.62 19.61 -40.75
C PRO A 1027 3.40 21.11 -40.48
N VAL A 1028 2.16 21.62 -40.46
CA VAL A 1028 1.89 23.06 -40.26
C VAL A 1028 0.64 23.29 -39.41
N CYS A 1029 0.75 24.08 -38.35
CA CYS A 1029 -0.38 24.43 -37.46
C CYS A 1029 -1.55 25.12 -38.17
N ARG A 1030 -1.29 25.95 -39.20
CA ARG A 1030 -2.35 26.61 -40.01
C ARG A 1030 -3.24 25.62 -40.77
N ASP A 1031 -2.79 24.39 -40.97
CA ASP A 1031 -3.61 23.37 -41.62
C ASP A 1031 -4.72 22.86 -40.68
N LEU A 1032 -4.53 22.90 -39.35
CA LEU A 1032 -5.50 22.37 -38.37
C LEU A 1032 -6.89 22.96 -38.55
N ASP A 1033 -6.98 24.27 -38.83
CA ASP A 1033 -8.25 24.97 -39.04
C ASP A 1033 -9.05 24.46 -40.25
N GLN A 1034 -8.38 23.78 -41.18
CA GLN A 1034 -8.96 23.23 -42.41
C GLN A 1034 -9.06 21.71 -42.40
N ARG A 1035 -8.66 21.04 -41.30
CA ARG A 1035 -8.73 19.58 -41.17
C ARG A 1035 -9.97 19.13 -40.40
N VAL A 1036 -10.50 17.98 -40.84
CA VAL A 1036 -11.61 17.28 -40.17
C VAL A 1036 -11.22 15.82 -39.99
N ILE A 1037 -11.42 15.28 -38.78
CA ILE A 1037 -11.31 13.84 -38.56
C ILE A 1037 -12.64 13.20 -38.98
N HIS A 1038 -12.60 12.29 -39.96
CA HIS A 1038 -13.73 11.42 -40.28
C HIS A 1038 -13.52 10.06 -39.62
N LEU A 1039 -14.40 9.74 -38.66
CA LEU A 1039 -14.36 8.52 -37.87
C LEU A 1039 -15.54 7.63 -38.27
N ARG A 1040 -15.27 6.36 -38.57
CA ARG A 1040 -16.30 5.36 -38.92
C ARG A 1040 -16.17 4.13 -38.03
N VAL A 1041 -17.26 3.73 -37.39
CA VAL A 1041 -17.37 2.53 -36.57
C VAL A 1041 -17.98 1.42 -37.41
N LEU A 1042 -17.30 0.29 -37.51
CA LEU A 1042 -17.68 -0.83 -38.37
C LEU A 1042 -17.74 -2.12 -37.55
N GLY A 1043 -18.70 -2.99 -37.82
CA GLY A 1043 -18.76 -4.35 -37.28
C GLY A 1043 -18.08 -5.34 -38.21
N ASP A 1044 -17.20 -6.19 -37.66
CA ASP A 1044 -16.60 -7.31 -38.37
C ASP A 1044 -17.61 -8.48 -38.43
N GLY A 1045 -18.20 -8.73 -39.61
CA GLY A 1045 -19.28 -9.70 -39.81
C GLY A 1045 -18.78 -11.07 -40.30
N ALA A 1046 -19.55 -12.13 -40.03
CA ALA A 1046 -19.21 -13.52 -40.37
C ALA A 1046 -19.08 -13.85 -41.88
N PHE A 1047 -19.35 -12.89 -42.78
CA PHE A 1047 -19.42 -13.11 -44.24
C PHE A 1047 -18.77 -11.98 -45.07
N TRP A 1048 -17.67 -11.39 -44.61
CA TRP A 1048 -16.83 -10.43 -45.38
C TRP A 1048 -17.44 -9.05 -45.71
N GLU A 1049 -18.69 -8.78 -45.35
CA GLU A 1049 -19.27 -7.43 -45.43
C GLU A 1049 -19.15 -6.69 -44.09
N ASN A 1050 -18.40 -5.58 -44.10
CA ASN A 1050 -18.28 -4.70 -42.94
C ASN A 1050 -19.57 -3.87 -42.80
N THR A 1051 -20.30 -4.03 -41.70
CA THR A 1051 -21.52 -3.24 -41.45
C THR A 1051 -21.14 -1.91 -40.80
N LEU A 1052 -21.58 -0.78 -41.35
CA LEU A 1052 -21.39 0.52 -40.71
C LEU A 1052 -22.33 0.64 -39.50
N LEU A 1053 -21.76 0.80 -38.32
CA LEU A 1053 -22.48 0.96 -37.06
C LEU A 1053 -22.74 2.44 -36.75
N GLY A 1054 -21.88 3.34 -37.24
CA GLY A 1054 -22.04 4.79 -37.13
C GLY A 1054 -20.81 5.55 -37.65
N GLU A 1055 -20.93 6.84 -37.94
CA GLU A 1055 -19.81 7.71 -38.30
C GLU A 1055 -19.94 9.12 -37.72
N THR A 1056 -18.84 9.85 -37.60
CA THR A 1056 -18.84 11.24 -37.12
C THR A 1056 -17.71 12.05 -37.78
N PHE A 1057 -17.90 13.37 -37.85
CA PHE A 1057 -16.96 14.33 -38.42
C PHE A 1057 -16.57 15.36 -37.35
N ILE A 1058 -15.28 15.47 -37.08
CA ILE A 1058 -14.77 16.26 -35.95
C ILE A 1058 -13.84 17.36 -36.48
N PRO A 1059 -14.29 18.62 -36.52
CA PRO A 1059 -13.47 19.75 -36.98
C PRO A 1059 -12.32 20.05 -36.01
N LEU A 1060 -11.11 20.24 -36.54
CA LEU A 1060 -9.92 20.52 -35.72
C LEU A 1060 -9.69 22.01 -35.42
N LYS A 1061 -10.59 22.90 -35.88
CA LYS A 1061 -10.51 24.36 -35.69
C LYS A 1061 -10.48 24.81 -34.22
N ARG A 1062 -10.94 23.97 -33.29
CA ARG A 1062 -10.94 24.27 -31.84
C ARG A 1062 -9.70 23.73 -31.12
N LEU A 1063 -8.82 23.00 -31.80
CA LEU A 1063 -7.67 22.36 -31.18
C LEU A 1063 -6.50 23.35 -31.06
N VAL A 1064 -6.13 23.68 -29.84
CA VAL A 1064 -4.95 24.53 -29.55
C VAL A 1064 -3.69 23.64 -29.46
N PRO A 1065 -2.58 24.00 -30.13
CA PRO A 1065 -1.32 23.27 -30.00
C PRO A 1065 -0.89 23.15 -28.53
N GLY A 1066 -0.51 21.94 -28.11
CA GLY A 1066 -0.09 21.66 -26.73
C GLY A 1066 -1.21 21.40 -25.72
N GLN A 1067 -2.49 21.62 -26.06
CA GLN A 1067 -3.62 21.21 -25.23
C GLN A 1067 -4.17 19.83 -25.63
N HIS A 1068 -4.67 19.11 -24.63
CA HIS A 1068 -5.40 17.86 -24.79
C HIS A 1068 -6.90 18.15 -24.77
N TRP A 1069 -7.61 17.68 -25.80
CA TRP A 1069 -9.06 17.77 -25.90
C TRP A 1069 -9.67 16.38 -25.76
N VAL A 1070 -10.49 16.16 -24.74
CA VAL A 1070 -11.18 14.89 -24.49
C VAL A 1070 -12.67 15.12 -24.47
N ASP A 1071 -13.42 14.47 -25.35
CA ASP A 1071 -14.86 14.70 -25.46
C ASP A 1071 -15.60 13.48 -26.05
N TRP A 1072 -16.91 13.44 -25.82
CA TRP A 1072 -17.83 12.49 -26.45
C TRP A 1072 -18.38 13.08 -27.76
N HIS A 1073 -18.38 12.28 -28.82
CA HIS A 1073 -18.90 12.64 -30.13
C HIS A 1073 -20.03 11.70 -30.53
N GLN A 1074 -21.17 12.28 -30.92
CA GLN A 1074 -22.33 11.53 -31.39
C GLN A 1074 -22.05 10.86 -32.73
N LEU A 1075 -22.48 9.60 -32.86
CA LEU A 1075 -22.40 8.83 -34.11
C LEU A 1075 -23.69 9.01 -34.92
N GLY A 1076 -23.52 9.52 -36.13
CA GLY A 1076 -24.58 9.67 -37.13
C GLY A 1076 -24.67 8.51 -38.11
N ALA A 1077 -25.79 8.44 -38.82
CA ALA A 1077 -25.99 7.49 -39.92
C ALA A 1077 -25.15 7.90 -41.15
N ALA A 1078 -24.89 6.94 -42.04
CA ALA A 1078 -24.12 7.20 -43.26
C ALA A 1078 -24.63 8.43 -44.02
N GLY A 1079 -23.77 9.44 -44.20
CA GLY A 1079 -24.07 10.65 -44.97
C GLY A 1079 -24.79 11.78 -44.24
N SER A 1080 -24.88 11.74 -42.90
CA SER A 1080 -25.60 12.74 -42.09
C SER A 1080 -24.98 14.14 -42.03
N ASP A 1081 -23.68 14.32 -42.32
CA ASP A 1081 -23.01 15.65 -42.29
C ASP A 1081 -22.25 15.97 -43.60
N SER A 1082 -22.89 15.80 -44.76
CA SER A 1082 -22.36 16.31 -46.04
C SER A 1082 -22.71 17.78 -46.32
N ALA A 1083 -23.20 18.51 -45.32
CA ALA A 1083 -23.49 19.93 -45.41
C ALA A 1083 -23.02 20.66 -44.15
N HIS A 1084 -21.75 21.04 -44.07
CA HIS A 1084 -21.26 22.33 -43.57
C HIS A 1084 -19.75 22.49 -43.73
#